data_AF-A0A354YBH8-F1
#
_entry.id   AF-A0A354YBH8-F1
#
_cell.length_a   1.000
_cell.length_b   1.000
_cell.length_c   1.000
_cell.angle_alpha   90.00
_cell.angle_beta   90.00
_cell.angle_gamma   90.00
#
_symmetry.space_group_name_H-M   'P 1'
#
loop_
_entity.id
_entity.type
_entity.pdbx_description
1 polymer ?
#
loop_
_entity_poly.entity_id
_entity_poly.type
_entity_poly.pdbx_seq_one_letter_code
_entity_poly.pdbx_strand_id
1 'polypeptide(L)'
;MKVLGIESSCDETGVAVYDTALPAEQALRAHHVYSQIALHAEYGGVVPELASRDHVRKLLPLLRQTLADAGLEVGEVDGVAYTAGPGLVGALLVGAGVARALAWALEVPAIGVHHMEGHLLAPLMEADPPQPPFVALLVSGGHTQLVAVEAIGRYRLLGETLDDAAGEAFDKSAKLMGLPYPGGPQLAALAEQGTPGKYRFARPMTDRPGLDFSFSGLKTQVLLAWRDSDQSGATRADIARGFEDAVVDTLRQQGLERPSVDVEQPDLRLNLSLRKGRATISVDLGGGPLHRRGWRMAQNEAPLKENLAAAVLLRAGWPKLHAAGGGLLDPMCGSGTLLIEGALMAADVAPGLQRYGHAVPTRWRGFDRDLWDTQLAEAHERARLGRAALKQVVHGSDIDPHAIRAARENAQVAGVAEAIRFGVHDVAELQAPPQAHGAVVCNPPYDERLAADAALYRRIGDALQRAVPQWRASLLCGSAELAFATGLRAGKRYQLFNGAIECALIVCDPVAVPRRERGEEPRALSDGAQMVANRLRKNLQKFRKWRARAGVECFRAYDADLPEYAAAIDVYQEADGARRLFLHVQEYAAPAAIPDADVRRRRNELLAAAREVFEVPAEQVALKSRERGKGGSKYGRFEQRNEFVHVREHGALLRVNLFDYLDTGLFLDHRPLRGMMAAQARGRRFLNLFCYTGAASVEAAVAGASSTTSVDLSGTYLQWCADNLALNGQGGARHQLVQADALAWLEAERGLYDVVFCDPPTFSNSARADDFDIQREHVRLLRAAAARLAQGGVLYFSNNFRRFKLDENAIAAFAQCEEISPRTIDPDFERNARIHRAWRLTRA
;
A
#
# COMPACT_ATOMS: atom_id res chain seq x y z
N MET A 1 35.86 -5.04 -28.25
CA MET A 1 37.06 -4.37 -27.70
C MET A 1 36.75 -3.84 -26.32
N LYS A 2 37.63 -4.08 -25.36
CA LYS A 2 37.60 -3.58 -23.97
C LYS A 2 38.51 -2.36 -23.86
N VAL A 3 37.92 -1.19 -23.72
CA VAL A 3 38.64 0.08 -23.65
C VAL A 3 38.68 0.56 -22.21
N LEU A 4 39.88 0.81 -21.70
CA LEU A 4 40.10 1.46 -20.40
C LEU A 4 40.14 2.97 -20.59
N GLY A 5 39.19 3.71 -20.02
CA GLY A 5 39.13 5.17 -20.04
C GLY A 5 39.72 5.79 -18.77
N ILE A 6 40.52 6.85 -18.92
CA ILE A 6 41.13 7.62 -17.82
C ILE A 6 40.80 9.11 -17.97
N GLU A 7 40.18 9.69 -16.94
CA GLU A 7 39.83 11.11 -16.85
C GLU A 7 40.57 11.77 -15.68
N SER A 8 41.26 12.87 -15.94
CA SER A 8 42.04 13.64 -14.96
C SER A 8 42.25 15.09 -15.41
N SER A 9 41.24 15.71 -16.03
CA SER A 9 41.34 17.04 -16.62
C SER A 9 41.30 18.17 -15.59
N CYS A 10 40.71 17.96 -14.41
CA CYS A 10 40.58 18.98 -13.37
C CYS A 10 40.81 18.41 -11.97
N ASP A 11 39.76 18.11 -11.22
CA ASP A 11 39.81 17.69 -9.82
C ASP A 11 39.07 16.37 -9.53
N GLU A 12 38.56 15.70 -10.57
CA GLU A 12 38.12 14.30 -10.50
C GLU A 12 39.10 13.35 -11.18
N THR A 13 39.40 12.24 -10.51
CA THR A 13 40.08 11.09 -11.12
C THR A 13 39.02 10.05 -11.48
N GLY A 14 38.75 9.87 -12.77
CA GLY A 14 37.81 8.88 -13.28
C GLY A 14 38.54 7.73 -13.99
N VAL A 15 38.12 6.49 -13.73
CA VAL A 15 38.56 5.32 -14.49
C VAL A 15 37.37 4.44 -14.82
N ALA A 16 37.21 4.05 -16.09
CA ALA A 16 36.12 3.21 -16.55
C ALA A 16 36.59 2.13 -17.53
N VAL A 17 35.86 1.01 -17.61
CA VAL A 17 36.06 -0.01 -18.66
C VAL A 17 34.79 -0.14 -19.48
N TYR A 18 34.92 0.03 -20.79
CA TYR A 18 33.83 -0.10 -21.75
C TYR A 18 34.08 -1.26 -22.73
N ASP A 19 33.14 -2.19 -22.83
CA ASP A 19 33.18 -3.36 -23.71
C ASP A 19 32.18 -3.19 -24.86
N THR A 20 32.71 -2.84 -26.02
CA THR A 20 31.95 -2.63 -27.27
C THR A 20 31.27 -3.89 -27.82
N ALA A 21 31.64 -5.08 -27.33
CA ALA A 21 31.00 -6.33 -27.75
C ALA A 21 29.68 -6.61 -27.02
N LEU A 22 29.40 -5.87 -25.93
CA LEU A 22 28.19 -6.05 -25.15
C LEU A 22 27.10 -5.05 -25.56
N PRO A 23 25.81 -5.36 -25.31
CA PRO A 23 24.71 -4.41 -25.47
C PRO A 23 24.96 -3.15 -24.62
N ALA A 24 24.44 -1.99 -25.04
CA ALA A 24 24.68 -0.70 -24.39
C ALA A 24 24.47 -0.72 -22.86
N GLU A 25 23.42 -1.40 -22.38
CA GLU A 25 23.10 -1.55 -20.95
C GLU A 25 24.17 -2.29 -20.12
N GLN A 26 25.05 -3.06 -20.78
CA GLN A 26 26.10 -3.88 -20.16
C GLN A 26 27.50 -3.51 -20.66
N ALA A 27 27.59 -2.59 -21.62
CA ALA A 27 28.83 -2.19 -22.24
C ALA A 27 29.75 -1.47 -21.25
N LEU A 28 29.21 -0.70 -20.31
CA LEU A 28 30.00 -0.19 -19.18
C LEU A 28 30.19 -1.29 -18.13
N ARG A 29 31.39 -1.86 -18.06
CA ARG A 29 31.71 -3.00 -17.18
C ARG A 29 31.91 -2.58 -15.73
N ALA A 30 32.66 -1.50 -15.53
CA ALA A 30 32.89 -0.87 -14.23
C ALA A 30 33.34 0.57 -14.44
N HIS A 31 33.06 1.43 -13.47
CA HIS A 31 33.66 2.76 -13.39
C HIS A 31 33.85 3.17 -11.93
N HIS A 32 34.89 3.96 -11.67
CA HIS A 32 35.14 4.58 -10.38
C HIS A 32 35.55 6.02 -10.57
N VAL A 33 35.09 6.87 -9.66
CA VAL A 33 35.42 8.29 -9.64
C VAL A 33 35.85 8.67 -8.23
N TYR A 34 36.97 9.36 -8.12
CA TYR A 34 37.41 10.01 -6.90
C TYR A 34 37.41 11.52 -7.12
N SER A 35 36.63 12.24 -6.31
CA SER A 35 36.56 13.71 -6.35
C SER A 35 37.43 14.34 -5.28
N GLN A 36 38.16 15.40 -5.65
CA GLN A 36 39.02 16.17 -4.75
C GLN A 36 38.31 17.39 -4.14
N ILE A 37 36.99 17.51 -4.27
CA ILE A 37 36.21 18.66 -3.76
C ILE A 37 36.57 19.00 -2.30
N ALA A 38 36.68 18.01 -1.42
CA ALA A 38 37.00 18.23 0.00
C ALA A 38 38.39 18.88 0.20
N LEU A 39 39.37 18.54 -0.66
CA LEU A 39 40.71 19.12 -0.64
C LEU A 39 40.69 20.59 -1.08
N HIS A 40 39.88 20.91 -2.10
CA HIS A 40 39.82 22.25 -2.69
C HIS A 40 38.86 23.20 -1.97
N ALA A 41 37.93 22.67 -1.17
CA ALA A 41 36.98 23.45 -0.39
C ALA A 41 37.67 24.43 0.57
N GLU A 42 38.82 24.07 1.14
CA GLU A 42 39.63 24.93 2.02
C GLU A 42 40.16 26.19 1.31
N TYR A 43 40.31 26.14 -0.01
CA TYR A 43 40.85 27.21 -0.84
C TYR A 43 39.75 27.97 -1.61
N GLY A 44 38.52 27.47 -1.58
CA GLY A 44 37.37 28.07 -2.26
C GLY A 44 37.46 28.03 -3.79
N GLY A 45 38.15 27.01 -4.32
CA GLY A 45 38.37 26.74 -5.75
C GLY A 45 39.52 25.74 -5.97
N VAL A 46 39.61 25.17 -7.17
CA VAL A 46 40.61 24.15 -7.51
C VAL A 46 42.03 24.75 -7.51
N VAL A 47 42.93 24.13 -6.74
CA VAL A 47 44.37 24.47 -6.72
C VAL A 47 45.14 23.50 -7.64
N PRO A 48 45.68 23.95 -8.79
CA PRO A 48 46.21 23.04 -9.83
C PRO A 48 47.31 22.08 -9.37
N GLU A 49 48.22 22.53 -8.50
CA GLU A 49 49.31 21.69 -7.98
C GLU A 49 48.78 20.59 -7.05
N LEU A 50 47.83 20.92 -6.18
CA LEU A 50 47.21 19.94 -5.28
C LEU A 50 46.43 18.90 -6.08
N ALA A 51 45.73 19.34 -7.13
CA ALA A 51 44.98 18.44 -7.99
C ALA A 51 45.88 17.45 -8.71
N SER A 52 46.97 17.95 -9.30
CA SER A 52 47.98 17.13 -9.97
C SER A 52 48.56 16.07 -9.03
N ARG A 53 48.92 16.45 -7.80
CA ARG A 53 49.46 15.51 -6.80
C ARG A 53 48.46 14.45 -6.38
N ASP A 54 47.19 14.78 -6.25
CA ASP A 54 46.21 13.81 -5.81
C ASP A 54 45.86 12.81 -6.92
N HIS A 55 45.83 13.23 -8.20
CA HIS A 55 45.74 12.28 -9.33
C HIS A 55 46.86 11.23 -9.28
N VAL A 56 48.11 11.63 -8.99
CA VAL A 56 49.24 10.68 -8.88
C VAL A 56 48.98 9.64 -7.80
N ARG A 57 48.42 10.06 -6.66
CA ARG A 57 48.12 9.15 -5.53
C ARG A 57 46.96 8.20 -5.82
N LYS A 58 45.94 8.67 -6.54
CA LYS A 58 44.65 7.98 -6.64
C LYS A 58 44.49 7.16 -7.91
N LEU A 59 45.10 7.56 -9.02
CA LEU A 59 44.86 6.96 -10.33
C LEU A 59 45.19 5.46 -10.39
N LEU A 60 46.39 5.04 -9.95
CA LEU A 60 46.77 3.63 -10.00
C LEU A 60 45.91 2.73 -9.07
N PRO A 61 45.63 3.12 -7.80
CA PRO A 61 44.66 2.41 -6.98
C PRO A 61 43.28 2.31 -7.63
N LEU A 62 42.73 3.41 -8.16
CA LEU A 62 41.42 3.42 -8.82
C LEU A 62 41.41 2.48 -10.02
N LEU A 63 42.46 2.52 -10.84
CA LEU A 63 42.59 1.67 -12.02
C LEU A 63 42.55 0.18 -11.67
N ARG A 64 43.31 -0.24 -10.66
CA ARG A 64 43.28 -1.63 -10.19
C ARG A 64 41.92 -2.03 -9.67
N GLN A 65 41.25 -1.14 -8.94
CA GLN A 65 39.90 -1.36 -8.45
C GLN A 65 38.90 -1.51 -9.59
N THR A 66 38.93 -0.62 -10.59
CA THR A 66 38.04 -0.68 -11.75
C THR A 66 38.22 -1.97 -12.56
N LEU A 67 39.47 -2.41 -12.76
CA LEU A 67 39.74 -3.68 -13.46
C LEU A 67 39.21 -4.88 -12.65
N ALA A 68 39.45 -4.91 -11.35
CA ALA A 68 38.96 -5.97 -10.47
C ALA A 68 37.43 -6.06 -10.49
N ASP A 69 36.73 -4.94 -10.39
CA ASP A 69 35.26 -4.89 -10.42
C ASP A 69 34.68 -5.22 -11.80
N ALA A 70 35.42 -4.92 -12.88
CA ALA A 70 35.07 -5.36 -14.23
C ALA A 70 35.28 -6.88 -14.43
N GLY A 71 35.98 -7.54 -13.51
CA GLY A 71 36.39 -8.93 -13.61
C GLY A 71 37.46 -9.16 -14.68
N LEU A 72 38.39 -8.21 -14.84
CA LEU A 72 39.42 -8.23 -15.86
C LEU A 72 40.82 -8.14 -15.26
N GLU A 73 41.75 -8.89 -15.85
CA GLU A 73 43.17 -8.65 -15.69
C GLU A 73 43.65 -7.54 -16.62
N VAL A 74 44.73 -6.86 -16.23
CA VAL A 74 45.27 -5.72 -16.98
C VAL A 74 45.65 -6.07 -18.43
N GLY A 75 46.04 -7.32 -18.69
CA GLY A 75 46.39 -7.83 -20.02
C GLY A 75 45.20 -8.07 -20.94
N GLU A 76 43.97 -8.01 -20.43
CA GLU A 76 42.74 -8.22 -21.22
C GLU A 76 42.17 -6.93 -21.81
N VAL A 77 42.84 -5.79 -21.59
CA VAL A 77 42.46 -4.49 -22.15
C VAL A 77 42.95 -4.40 -23.59
N ASP A 78 42.05 -4.06 -24.53
CA ASP A 78 42.35 -3.95 -25.96
C ASP A 78 42.81 -2.53 -26.37
N GLY A 79 42.68 -1.54 -25.48
CA GLY A 79 43.12 -0.16 -25.72
C GLY A 79 42.89 0.75 -24.51
N VAL A 80 43.67 1.83 -24.43
CA VAL A 80 43.58 2.81 -23.32
C VAL A 80 43.22 4.19 -23.87
N ALA A 81 42.04 4.69 -23.54
CA ALA A 81 41.61 6.04 -23.82
C ALA A 81 41.92 6.96 -22.63
N TYR A 82 42.36 8.18 -22.89
CA TYR A 82 42.64 9.16 -21.84
C TYR A 82 42.30 10.57 -22.30
N THR A 83 41.87 11.41 -21.35
CA THR A 83 41.58 12.81 -21.65
C THR A 83 42.88 13.57 -21.96
N ALA A 84 42.99 14.08 -23.19
CA ALA A 84 44.15 14.83 -23.66
C ALA A 84 43.98 16.34 -23.48
N GLY A 85 42.75 16.81 -23.28
CA GLY A 85 42.40 18.20 -23.03
C GLY A 85 41.02 18.55 -23.61
N PRO A 86 40.50 19.77 -23.37
CA PRO A 86 41.07 20.81 -22.50
C PRO A 86 41.05 20.42 -21.02
N GLY A 87 41.84 21.12 -20.19
CA GLY A 87 41.97 20.86 -18.76
C GLY A 87 43.23 21.48 -18.15
N LEU A 88 43.43 21.27 -16.85
CA LEU A 88 44.62 21.69 -16.12
C LEU A 88 45.83 20.86 -16.58
N VAL A 89 46.85 21.52 -17.11
CA VAL A 89 48.03 20.86 -17.71
C VAL A 89 48.68 19.83 -16.78
N GLY A 90 48.85 20.16 -15.50
CA GLY A 90 49.45 19.24 -14.52
C GLY A 90 48.61 17.99 -14.28
N ALA A 91 47.28 18.15 -14.20
CA ALA A 91 46.34 17.06 -14.00
C ALA A 91 46.26 16.15 -15.25
N LEU A 92 46.16 16.75 -16.44
CA LEU A 92 46.15 16.03 -17.73
C LEU A 92 47.42 15.19 -17.92
N LEU A 93 48.59 15.73 -17.57
CA LEU A 93 49.86 15.02 -17.71
C LEU A 93 49.92 13.74 -16.88
N VAL A 94 49.25 13.69 -15.72
CA VAL A 94 49.22 12.48 -14.88
C VAL A 94 48.44 11.37 -15.57
N GLY A 95 47.21 11.65 -16.00
CA GLY A 95 46.36 10.68 -16.71
C GLY A 95 46.99 10.23 -18.03
N ALA A 96 47.44 11.19 -18.85
CA ALA A 96 48.10 10.90 -20.11
C ALA A 96 49.39 10.10 -19.93
N GLY A 97 50.21 10.43 -18.94
CA GLY A 97 51.45 9.72 -18.64
C GLY A 97 51.20 8.25 -18.27
N VAL A 98 50.27 8.00 -17.35
CA VAL A 98 49.90 6.64 -16.95
C VAL A 98 49.27 5.86 -18.11
N ALA A 99 48.33 6.48 -18.84
CA ALA A 99 47.64 5.84 -19.96
C ALA A 99 48.61 5.41 -21.08
N ARG A 100 49.50 6.33 -21.48
CA ARG A 100 50.49 6.07 -22.53
C ARG A 100 51.50 5.00 -22.12
N ALA A 101 51.99 5.06 -20.88
CA ALA A 101 52.92 4.05 -20.36
C ALA A 101 52.27 2.66 -20.27
N LEU A 102 51.02 2.59 -19.80
CA LEU A 102 50.27 1.34 -19.68
C LEU A 102 49.99 0.73 -21.06
N ALA A 103 49.47 1.51 -22.00
CA ALA A 103 49.19 1.05 -23.35
C ALA A 103 50.45 0.57 -24.07
N TRP A 104 51.58 1.28 -23.88
CA TRP A 104 52.87 0.88 -24.42
C TRP A 104 53.35 -0.47 -23.85
N ALA A 105 53.21 -0.67 -22.53
CA ALA A 105 53.61 -1.92 -21.87
C ALA A 105 52.74 -3.12 -22.27
N LEU A 106 51.47 -2.89 -22.63
CA LEU A 106 50.52 -3.90 -23.08
C LEU A 106 50.53 -4.11 -24.61
N GLU A 107 51.29 -3.30 -25.35
CA GLU A 107 51.29 -3.27 -26.82
C GLU A 107 49.90 -3.00 -27.44
N VAL A 108 49.10 -2.16 -26.79
CA VAL A 108 47.75 -1.76 -27.25
C VAL A 108 47.68 -0.27 -27.61
N PRO A 109 46.67 0.16 -28.41
CA PRO A 109 46.53 1.56 -28.77
C PRO A 109 46.24 2.46 -27.57
N ALA A 110 46.85 3.66 -27.58
CA ALA A 110 46.49 4.75 -26.66
C ALA A 110 45.82 5.90 -27.41
N ILE A 111 44.62 6.26 -26.99
CA ILE A 111 43.74 7.22 -27.66
C ILE A 111 43.58 8.46 -26.78
N GLY A 112 44.06 9.60 -27.28
CA GLY A 112 43.78 10.90 -26.67
C GLY A 112 42.37 11.36 -27.01
N VAL A 113 41.56 11.65 -26.00
CA VAL A 113 40.15 12.05 -26.12
C VAL A 113 40.01 13.52 -25.77
N HIS A 114 39.22 14.25 -26.56
CA HIS A 114 38.86 15.63 -26.25
C HIS A 114 37.79 15.66 -25.15
N HIS A 115 38.04 16.33 -24.04
CA HIS A 115 37.17 16.32 -22.84
C HIS A 115 35.73 16.73 -23.18
N MET A 116 35.55 17.81 -23.95
CA MET A 116 34.22 18.26 -24.36
C MET A 116 33.52 17.31 -25.35
N GLU A 117 34.29 16.55 -26.14
CA GLU A 117 33.70 15.51 -26.99
C GLU A 117 33.23 14.34 -26.13
N GLY A 118 33.96 14.00 -25.07
CA GLY A 118 33.51 13.07 -24.04
C GLY A 118 32.15 13.48 -23.44
N HIS A 119 32.01 14.75 -23.03
CA HIS A 119 30.73 15.29 -22.54
C HIS A 119 29.62 15.22 -23.60
N LEU A 120 29.94 15.60 -24.84
CA LEU A 120 28.98 15.60 -25.96
C LEU A 120 28.46 14.20 -26.27
N LEU A 121 29.32 13.18 -26.19
CA LEU A 121 28.99 11.80 -26.53
C LEU A 121 28.48 10.97 -25.34
N ALA A 122 28.57 11.47 -24.10
CA ALA A 122 28.09 10.75 -22.92
C ALA A 122 26.62 10.27 -23.03
N PRO A 123 25.67 11.06 -23.58
CA PRO A 123 24.30 10.59 -23.79
C PRO A 123 24.16 9.42 -24.77
N LEU A 124 25.18 9.15 -25.60
CA LEU A 124 25.15 8.00 -26.52
C LEU A 124 25.31 6.65 -25.80
N MET A 125 25.68 6.67 -24.51
CA MET A 125 25.76 5.47 -23.68
C MET A 125 24.41 5.05 -23.09
N GLU A 126 23.37 5.89 -23.23
CA GLU A 126 22.03 5.60 -22.74
C GLU A 126 21.30 4.59 -23.63
N ALA A 127 20.21 4.01 -23.10
CA ALA A 127 19.43 2.99 -23.81
C ALA A 127 18.75 3.49 -25.11
N ASP A 128 18.52 4.81 -25.23
CA ASP A 128 17.93 5.45 -26.40
C ASP A 128 18.80 6.65 -26.84
N PRO A 129 19.93 6.39 -27.53
CA PRO A 129 20.91 7.42 -27.83
C PRO A 129 20.42 8.34 -28.97
N PRO A 130 20.61 9.67 -28.87
CA PRO A 130 20.24 10.60 -29.92
C PRO A 130 20.96 10.29 -31.24
N GLN A 131 20.21 10.23 -32.33
CA GLN A 131 20.76 10.01 -33.67
C GLN A 131 21.09 11.36 -34.32
N PRO A 132 22.28 11.55 -34.91
CA PRO A 132 22.58 12.74 -35.70
C PRO A 132 21.62 12.91 -36.89
N PRO A 133 21.28 14.14 -37.30
CA PRO A 133 21.78 15.40 -36.75
C PRO A 133 21.04 15.87 -35.49
N PHE A 134 21.77 16.44 -34.53
CA PHE A 134 21.19 17.07 -33.34
C PHE A 134 21.97 18.32 -32.91
N VAL A 135 21.38 19.13 -32.05
CA VAL A 135 22.06 20.25 -31.38
C VAL A 135 22.37 19.84 -29.95
N ALA A 136 23.65 19.96 -29.56
CA ALA A 136 24.12 19.73 -28.21
C ALA A 136 24.32 21.06 -27.49
N LEU A 137 23.73 21.18 -26.30
CA LEU A 137 24.02 22.27 -25.37
C LEU A 137 24.97 21.72 -24.29
N LEU A 138 26.24 22.12 -24.35
CA LEU A 138 27.27 21.73 -23.38
C LEU A 138 27.34 22.78 -22.29
N VAL A 139 26.95 22.43 -21.06
CA VAL A 139 26.98 23.32 -19.90
C VAL A 139 27.81 22.67 -18.80
N SER A 140 28.94 23.29 -18.46
CA SER A 140 29.87 22.83 -17.43
C SER A 140 30.33 24.00 -16.56
N GLY A 141 31.26 23.73 -15.63
CA GLY A 141 31.94 24.77 -14.86
C GLY A 141 32.62 25.80 -15.77
N GLY A 142 33.37 25.35 -16.79
CA GLY A 142 34.19 26.23 -17.64
C GLY A 142 33.67 26.48 -19.06
N HIS A 143 32.58 25.84 -19.47
CA HIS A 143 32.06 25.96 -20.84
C HIS A 143 30.55 26.11 -20.85
N THR A 144 30.04 26.97 -21.73
CA THR A 144 28.64 26.98 -22.15
C THR A 144 28.60 27.18 -23.66
N GLN A 145 28.26 26.13 -24.40
CA GLN A 145 28.36 26.08 -25.86
C GLN A 145 27.14 25.41 -26.49
N LEU A 146 26.68 25.94 -27.62
CA LEU A 146 25.73 25.32 -28.53
C LEU A 146 26.50 24.76 -29.72
N VAL A 147 26.36 23.46 -29.98
CA VAL A 147 27.09 22.76 -31.04
C VAL A 147 26.10 22.01 -31.93
N ALA A 148 26.14 22.25 -33.24
CA ALA A 148 25.47 21.40 -34.22
C ALA A 148 26.32 20.15 -34.46
N VAL A 149 25.72 18.99 -34.24
CA VAL A 149 26.35 17.68 -34.43
C VAL A 149 25.72 17.03 -35.64
N GLU A 150 26.45 17.01 -36.75
CA GLU A 150 25.98 16.38 -38.00
C GLU A 150 26.27 14.87 -38.00
N ALA A 151 27.38 14.49 -37.39
CA ALA A 151 27.81 13.11 -37.13
C ALA A 151 28.92 13.14 -36.05
N ILE A 152 29.31 11.99 -35.51
CA ILE A 152 30.47 11.88 -34.63
C ILE A 152 31.71 12.39 -35.39
N GLY A 153 32.47 13.29 -34.75
CA GLY A 153 33.61 13.99 -35.34
C GLY A 153 33.27 15.16 -36.27
N ARG A 154 31.98 15.45 -36.50
CA ARG A 154 31.51 16.56 -37.35
C ARG A 154 30.68 17.55 -36.53
N TYR A 155 31.39 18.46 -35.88
CA TYR A 155 30.83 19.44 -34.95
C TYR A 155 31.00 20.86 -35.48
N ARG A 156 29.93 21.64 -35.46
CA ARG A 156 29.96 23.07 -35.78
C ARG A 156 29.48 23.86 -34.57
N LEU A 157 30.35 24.68 -33.99
CA LEU A 157 29.98 25.61 -32.93
C LEU A 157 28.96 26.62 -33.49
N LEU A 158 27.81 26.72 -32.83
CA LEU A 158 26.73 27.64 -33.17
C LEU A 158 26.81 28.91 -32.33
N GLY A 159 27.22 28.79 -31.08
CA GLY A 159 27.46 29.91 -30.17
C GLY A 159 28.07 29.45 -28.86
N GLU A 160 28.71 30.37 -28.14
CA GLU A 160 29.35 30.11 -26.85
C GLU A 160 29.22 31.26 -25.88
N THR A 161 29.53 31.03 -24.60
CA THR A 161 29.63 32.14 -23.66
C THR A 161 30.79 33.06 -24.02
N LEU A 162 30.52 34.36 -24.04
CA LEU A 162 31.52 35.40 -24.25
C LEU A 162 32.28 35.75 -22.96
N ASP A 163 31.79 35.29 -21.80
CA ASP A 163 32.35 35.56 -20.49
C ASP A 163 32.31 34.35 -19.54
N ASP A 164 31.63 34.43 -18.40
CA ASP A 164 31.49 33.34 -17.44
C ASP A 164 30.66 32.23 -18.10
N ALA A 165 31.06 30.97 -17.93
CA ALA A 165 30.17 29.84 -18.19
C ALA A 165 29.06 29.77 -17.14
N ALA A 166 27.94 29.10 -17.47
CA ALA A 166 26.82 29.00 -16.55
C ALA A 166 27.23 28.35 -15.21
N GLY A 167 27.99 27.25 -15.23
CA GLY A 167 28.46 26.60 -13.99
C GLY A 167 29.31 27.53 -13.12
N GLU A 168 30.26 28.26 -13.73
CA GLU A 168 31.06 29.26 -13.04
C GLU A 168 30.22 30.43 -12.49
N ALA A 169 29.19 30.87 -13.21
CA ALA A 169 28.26 31.89 -12.74
C ALA A 169 27.48 31.40 -11.51
N PHE A 170 27.07 30.13 -11.47
CA PHE A 170 26.46 29.48 -10.32
C PHE A 170 27.40 29.48 -9.10
N ASP A 171 28.64 29.02 -9.27
CA ASP A 171 29.64 28.97 -8.18
C ASP A 171 30.00 30.37 -7.65
N LYS A 172 30.22 31.34 -8.55
CA LYS A 172 30.52 32.72 -8.16
C LYS A 172 29.36 33.36 -7.41
N SER A 173 28.12 33.14 -7.87
CA SER A 173 26.92 33.68 -7.21
C SER A 173 26.71 33.06 -5.83
N ALA A 174 26.95 31.75 -5.70
CA ALA A 174 26.92 31.05 -4.42
C ALA A 174 27.94 31.61 -3.43
N LYS A 175 29.19 31.82 -3.88
CA LYS A 175 30.27 32.39 -3.06
C LYS A 175 29.92 33.80 -2.56
N LEU A 176 29.31 34.64 -3.39
CA LEU A 176 28.88 35.98 -2.99
C LEU A 176 27.79 35.97 -1.91
N MET A 177 26.95 34.93 -1.89
CA MET A 177 25.92 34.72 -0.87
C MET A 177 26.44 33.97 0.37
N GLY A 178 27.75 33.70 0.44
CA GLY A 178 28.38 33.01 1.57
C GLY A 178 28.07 31.50 1.63
N LEU A 179 27.74 30.87 0.51
CA LEU A 179 27.55 29.42 0.44
C LEU A 179 28.91 28.69 0.37
N PRO A 180 29.00 27.47 0.93
CA PRO A 180 30.23 26.67 0.88
C PRO A 180 30.53 26.19 -0.54
N TYR A 181 31.80 25.89 -0.82
CA TYR A 181 32.24 25.27 -2.07
C TYR A 181 31.99 23.75 -2.04
N PRO A 182 31.52 23.10 -3.14
CA PRO A 182 31.19 23.68 -4.45
C PRO A 182 29.85 24.41 -4.40
N GLY A 183 29.82 25.63 -4.94
CA GLY A 183 28.75 26.58 -4.70
C GLY A 183 27.51 26.33 -5.57
N GLY A 184 27.67 25.85 -6.79
CA GLY A 184 26.59 25.66 -7.75
C GLY A 184 25.50 24.69 -7.26
N PRO A 185 25.83 23.46 -6.84
CA PRO A 185 24.84 22.52 -6.29
C PRO A 185 24.14 23.06 -5.04
N GLN A 186 24.86 23.80 -4.19
CA GLN A 186 24.29 24.41 -3.00
C GLN A 186 23.30 25.52 -3.34
N LEU A 187 23.60 26.33 -4.36
CA LEU A 187 22.71 27.37 -4.86
C LEU A 187 21.45 26.76 -5.47
N ALA A 188 21.58 25.72 -6.29
CA ALA A 188 20.43 25.03 -6.90
C ALA A 188 19.52 24.39 -5.83
N ALA A 189 20.10 23.69 -4.84
CA ALA A 189 19.33 23.13 -3.73
C ALA A 189 18.62 24.21 -2.88
N LEU A 190 19.22 25.39 -2.77
CA LEU A 190 18.61 26.53 -2.09
C LEU A 190 17.50 27.17 -2.94
N ALA A 191 17.65 27.19 -4.27
CA ALA A 191 16.67 27.71 -5.21
C ALA A 191 15.33 26.94 -5.18
N GLU A 192 15.35 25.64 -4.86
CA GLU A 192 14.14 24.82 -4.66
C GLU A 192 13.23 25.34 -3.53
N GLN A 193 13.81 26.03 -2.55
CA GLN A 193 13.11 26.60 -1.40
C GLN A 193 12.65 28.06 -1.66
N GLY A 194 13.07 28.66 -2.77
CA GLY A 194 12.77 30.04 -3.11
C GLY A 194 11.40 30.22 -3.74
N THR A 195 10.83 31.40 -3.55
CA THR A 195 9.54 31.81 -4.12
C THR A 195 9.73 32.22 -5.58
N PRO A 196 9.10 31.53 -6.55
CA PRO A 196 9.25 31.86 -7.97
C PRO A 196 8.85 33.30 -8.29
N GLY A 197 9.68 34.00 -9.07
CA GLY A 197 9.40 35.35 -9.57
C GLY A 197 9.53 36.50 -8.57
N LYS A 198 9.92 36.23 -7.31
CA LYS A 198 10.15 37.26 -6.29
C LYS A 198 11.37 38.13 -6.59
N TYR A 199 12.45 37.53 -7.07
CA TYR A 199 13.59 38.23 -7.68
C TYR A 199 13.61 37.93 -9.18
N ARG A 200 13.84 38.98 -9.99
CA ARG A 200 13.93 38.87 -11.45
C ARG A 200 15.23 39.48 -11.92
N PHE A 201 16.12 38.65 -12.43
CA PHE A 201 17.37 39.09 -13.06
C PHE A 201 17.24 39.19 -14.58
N ALA A 202 18.17 39.89 -15.23
CA ALA A 202 18.21 39.97 -16.68
C ALA A 202 18.37 38.58 -17.32
N ARG A 203 17.96 38.45 -18.59
CA ARG A 203 18.32 37.32 -19.46
C ARG A 203 19.29 37.87 -20.52
N PRO A 204 20.61 37.89 -20.26
CA PRO A 204 21.55 38.52 -21.17
C PRO A 204 21.53 37.85 -22.55
N MET A 205 21.83 38.61 -23.60
CA MET A 205 21.90 38.13 -24.99
C MET A 205 20.57 37.67 -25.61
N THR A 206 19.44 37.69 -24.88
CA THR A 206 18.12 37.31 -25.44
C THR A 206 17.40 38.47 -26.15
N ASP A 207 17.95 39.68 -26.11
CA ASP A 207 17.41 40.91 -26.71
C ASP A 207 17.99 41.23 -28.09
N ARG A 208 18.87 40.38 -28.61
CA ARG A 208 19.61 40.57 -29.86
C ARG A 208 19.74 39.24 -30.62
N PRO A 209 19.92 39.26 -31.96
CA PRO A 209 20.16 38.05 -32.72
C PRO A 209 21.53 37.46 -32.40
N GLY A 210 21.65 36.13 -32.48
CA GLY A 210 22.87 35.38 -32.19
C GLY A 210 22.60 34.20 -31.26
N LEU A 211 23.57 33.30 -31.11
CA LEU A 211 23.46 32.12 -30.24
C LEU A 211 24.52 32.12 -29.12
N ASP A 212 25.22 33.25 -28.95
CA ASP A 212 26.20 33.44 -27.89
C ASP A 212 25.53 33.74 -26.54
N PHE A 213 26.23 33.40 -25.46
CA PHE A 213 25.78 33.57 -24.09
C PHE A 213 26.61 34.63 -23.34
N SER A 214 26.06 35.15 -22.25
CA SER A 214 26.78 35.96 -21.27
C SER A 214 26.12 35.81 -19.91
N PHE A 215 26.90 35.51 -18.87
CA PHE A 215 26.39 35.29 -17.52
C PHE A 215 27.09 36.16 -16.47
N SER A 216 28.24 36.77 -16.79
CA SER A 216 29.01 37.60 -15.84
C SER A 216 28.19 38.74 -15.22
N GLY A 217 27.26 39.34 -15.99
CA GLY A 217 26.39 40.41 -15.52
C GLY A 217 25.41 39.99 -14.43
N LEU A 218 25.04 38.69 -14.37
CA LEU A 218 24.13 38.16 -13.35
C LEU A 218 24.77 38.17 -11.96
N LYS A 219 26.08 37.92 -11.88
CA LYS A 219 26.85 37.97 -10.63
C LYS A 219 26.69 39.33 -9.94
N THR A 220 26.78 40.42 -10.71
CA THR A 220 26.64 41.78 -10.21
C THR A 220 25.23 42.02 -9.67
N GLN A 221 24.20 41.53 -10.38
CA GLN A 221 22.82 41.68 -9.92
C GLN A 221 22.55 40.87 -8.65
N VAL A 222 23.09 39.65 -8.55
CA VAL A 222 23.00 38.81 -7.33
C VAL A 222 23.72 39.49 -6.16
N LEU A 223 24.92 40.03 -6.37
CA LEU A 223 25.66 40.75 -5.32
C LEU A 223 24.86 41.93 -4.77
N LEU A 224 24.29 42.76 -5.66
CA LEU A 224 23.48 43.91 -5.26
C LEU A 224 22.21 43.46 -4.54
N ALA A 225 21.48 42.48 -5.07
CA ALA A 225 20.28 41.93 -4.46
C ALA A 225 20.56 41.35 -3.06
N TRP A 226 21.68 40.66 -2.89
CA TRP A 226 22.08 40.09 -1.60
C TRP A 226 22.50 41.18 -0.60
N ARG A 227 23.33 42.13 -1.02
CA ARG A 227 23.82 43.23 -0.16
C ARG A 227 22.68 44.12 0.32
N ASP A 228 21.71 44.41 -0.54
CA ASP A 228 20.62 45.34 -0.27
C ASP A 228 19.39 44.63 0.38
N SER A 229 19.52 43.34 0.72
CA SER A 229 18.47 42.54 1.39
C SER A 229 18.59 42.51 2.92
N ASP A 230 17.63 41.87 3.58
CA ASP A 230 17.68 41.54 5.00
C ASP A 230 18.69 40.42 5.34
N GLN A 231 19.36 39.85 4.33
CA GLN A 231 20.31 38.74 4.43
C GLN A 231 19.76 37.51 5.18
N SER A 232 18.43 37.34 5.19
CA SER A 232 17.80 36.17 5.80
C SER A 232 17.95 34.93 4.91
N GLY A 233 17.80 33.75 5.52
CA GLY A 233 17.84 32.49 4.78
C GLY A 233 16.74 32.40 3.70
N ALA A 234 15.55 32.91 3.99
CA ALA A 234 14.44 32.94 3.04
C ALA A 234 14.75 33.83 1.83
N THR A 235 15.26 35.04 2.06
CA THR A 235 15.65 35.94 0.97
C THR A 235 16.80 35.38 0.14
N ARG A 236 17.76 34.68 0.78
CA ARG A 236 18.83 33.98 0.07
C ARG A 236 18.28 32.93 -0.90
N ALA A 237 17.25 32.18 -0.49
CA ALA A 237 16.57 31.20 -1.35
C ALA A 237 15.80 31.86 -2.49
N ASP A 238 15.11 32.96 -2.23
CA ASP A 238 14.40 33.71 -3.28
C ASP A 238 15.36 34.29 -4.33
N ILE A 239 16.53 34.78 -3.91
CA ILE A 239 17.59 35.27 -4.81
C ILE A 239 18.18 34.10 -5.61
N ALA A 240 18.49 32.97 -4.96
CA ALA A 240 18.98 31.77 -5.64
C ALA A 240 17.99 31.29 -6.72
N ARG A 241 16.68 31.27 -6.39
CA ARG A 241 15.60 30.95 -7.34
C ARG A 241 15.57 31.90 -8.53
N GLY A 242 15.58 33.20 -8.26
CA GLY A 242 15.58 34.21 -9.32
C GLY A 242 16.78 34.08 -10.27
N PHE A 243 17.96 33.75 -9.73
CA PHE A 243 19.19 33.55 -10.51
C PHE A 243 19.13 32.28 -11.37
N GLU A 244 18.73 31.14 -10.78
CA GLU A 244 18.56 29.88 -11.52
C GLU A 244 17.56 30.06 -12.66
N ASP A 245 16.40 30.66 -12.39
CA ASP A 245 15.39 30.94 -13.40
C ASP A 245 15.96 31.81 -14.54
N ALA A 246 16.84 32.77 -14.23
CA ALA A 246 17.47 33.63 -15.24
C ALA A 246 18.47 32.90 -16.13
N VAL A 247 19.33 32.06 -15.55
CA VAL A 247 20.26 31.23 -16.33
C VAL A 247 19.51 30.24 -17.20
N VAL A 248 18.54 29.51 -16.62
CA VAL A 248 17.74 28.51 -17.34
C VAL A 248 16.92 29.17 -18.46
N ASP A 249 16.30 30.31 -18.21
CA ASP A 249 15.52 31.00 -19.25
C ASP A 249 16.41 31.51 -20.39
N THR A 250 17.62 32.00 -20.09
CA THR A 250 18.59 32.42 -21.11
C THR A 250 18.99 31.23 -22.00
N LEU A 251 19.18 30.05 -21.41
CA LEU A 251 19.45 28.81 -22.15
C LEU A 251 18.24 28.34 -22.98
N ARG A 252 17.01 28.59 -22.53
CA ARG A 252 15.76 28.17 -23.21
C ARG A 252 15.28 29.11 -24.31
N GLN A 253 15.47 30.42 -24.16
CA GLN A 253 14.91 31.44 -25.06
C GLN A 253 15.59 31.48 -26.44
N GLN A 254 16.75 30.86 -26.59
CA GLN A 254 17.47 30.77 -27.86
C GLN A 254 16.96 29.66 -28.80
N GLY A 255 15.65 29.36 -28.80
CA GLY A 255 15.13 28.28 -29.66
C GLY A 255 13.63 28.15 -29.94
N LEU A 256 12.68 28.85 -29.30
CA LEU A 256 11.23 28.76 -29.63
C LEU A 256 10.39 29.79 -28.82
N GLU A 257 9.37 30.41 -29.45
CA GLU A 257 8.34 31.19 -28.71
C GLU A 257 7.55 30.27 -27.77
N ARG A 258 7.28 30.73 -26.54
CA ARG A 258 6.51 29.97 -25.55
C ARG A 258 5.04 29.90 -25.99
N PRO A 259 4.46 28.70 -26.23
CA PRO A 259 3.02 28.57 -26.45
C PRO A 259 2.23 29.09 -25.24
N SER A 260 1.09 29.74 -25.47
CA SER A 260 0.14 30.06 -24.40
C SER A 260 -0.43 28.78 -23.79
N VAL A 261 -0.83 28.83 -22.52
CA VAL A 261 -1.41 27.69 -21.80
C VAL A 261 -2.86 28.02 -21.47
N ASP A 262 -3.79 27.29 -22.09
CA ASP A 262 -5.20 27.23 -21.69
C ASP A 262 -5.45 25.85 -21.05
N VAL A 263 -5.80 25.85 -19.77
CA VAL A 263 -6.02 24.61 -19.00
C VAL A 263 -7.44 24.05 -19.15
N GLU A 264 -8.39 24.84 -19.64
CA GLU A 264 -9.79 24.46 -19.81
C GLU A 264 -10.05 23.93 -21.21
N GLN A 265 -9.57 24.63 -22.24
CA GLN A 265 -9.76 24.29 -23.65
C GLN A 265 -8.44 24.35 -24.45
N PRO A 266 -7.47 23.48 -24.16
CA PRO A 266 -6.21 23.46 -24.90
C PRO A 266 -6.41 23.04 -26.36
N ASP A 267 -5.83 23.80 -27.28
CA ASP A 267 -5.76 23.45 -28.72
C ASP A 267 -5.00 22.14 -28.96
N LEU A 268 -4.00 21.87 -28.12
CA LEU A 268 -3.18 20.67 -28.12
C LEU A 268 -2.93 20.24 -26.67
N ARG A 269 -3.41 19.06 -26.30
CA ARG A 269 -3.13 18.46 -24.99
C ARG A 269 -2.00 17.45 -25.12
N LEU A 270 -0.96 17.64 -24.32
CA LEU A 270 0.17 16.71 -24.22
C LEU A 270 0.06 15.93 -22.91
N ASN A 271 0.18 14.61 -22.99
CA ASN A 271 0.22 13.75 -21.82
C ASN A 271 1.65 13.24 -21.63
N LEU A 272 2.24 13.56 -20.48
CA LEU A 272 3.51 13.01 -20.02
C LEU A 272 3.23 11.83 -19.08
N SER A 273 3.75 10.65 -19.41
CA SER A 273 3.72 9.48 -18.54
C SER A 273 5.13 9.11 -18.10
N LEU A 274 5.38 9.17 -16.79
CA LEU A 274 6.62 8.70 -16.19
C LEU A 274 6.39 7.29 -15.63
N ARG A 275 7.05 6.28 -16.20
CA ARG A 275 7.00 4.90 -15.69
C ARG A 275 8.37 4.24 -15.78
N LYS A 276 8.83 3.68 -14.65
CA LYS A 276 10.10 2.93 -14.55
C LYS A 276 11.30 3.74 -15.11
N GLY A 277 11.42 5.00 -14.72
CA GLY A 277 12.50 5.89 -15.19
C GLY A 277 12.34 6.41 -16.62
N ARG A 278 11.32 5.99 -17.38
CA ARG A 278 11.06 6.47 -18.74
C ARG A 278 9.95 7.52 -18.78
N ALA A 279 10.23 8.67 -19.37
CA ALA A 279 9.26 9.71 -19.69
C ALA A 279 8.74 9.50 -21.12
N THR A 280 7.43 9.29 -21.29
CA THR A 280 6.78 9.20 -22.60
C THR A 280 5.85 10.38 -22.78
N ILE A 281 6.10 11.21 -23.80
CA ILE A 281 5.23 12.32 -24.20
C ILE A 281 4.32 11.84 -25.33
N SER A 282 3.04 12.16 -25.24
CA SER A 282 2.04 11.77 -26.24
C SER A 282 1.05 12.90 -26.50
N VAL A 283 0.53 12.97 -27.73
CA VAL A 283 -0.54 13.89 -28.12
C VAL A 283 -1.89 13.25 -27.81
N ASP A 284 -2.75 13.96 -27.08
CA ASP A 284 -4.13 13.54 -26.84
C ASP A 284 -5.00 13.92 -28.04
N LEU A 285 -5.38 12.93 -28.84
CA LEU A 285 -6.24 13.11 -30.02
C LEU A 285 -7.74 13.16 -29.65
N GLY A 286 -8.11 12.86 -28.41
CA GLY A 286 -9.50 12.77 -27.96
C GLY A 286 -10.02 14.02 -27.28
N GLY A 287 -9.21 15.06 -27.14
CA GLY A 287 -9.57 16.27 -26.39
C GLY A 287 -9.94 15.96 -24.94
N GLY A 288 -9.30 14.94 -24.35
CA GLY A 288 -9.53 14.49 -22.97
C GLY A 288 -10.28 13.14 -22.83
N PRO A 289 -10.83 12.83 -21.64
CA PRO A 289 -11.30 11.47 -21.32
C PRO A 289 -12.48 11.00 -22.17
N LEU A 290 -12.32 9.93 -22.95
CA LEU A 290 -13.31 9.41 -23.91
C LEU A 290 -14.60 8.83 -23.29
N HIS A 291 -14.66 8.64 -21.97
CA HIS A 291 -15.90 8.20 -21.31
C HIS A 291 -17.01 9.25 -21.43
N ARG A 292 -16.66 10.55 -21.51
CA ARG A 292 -17.66 11.61 -21.70
C ARG A 292 -18.24 11.54 -23.11
N ARG A 293 -19.46 11.02 -23.23
CA ARG A 293 -20.13 10.80 -24.52
C ARG A 293 -20.83 12.04 -25.10
N GLY A 294 -21.12 13.02 -24.23
CA GLY A 294 -21.84 14.25 -24.59
C GLY A 294 -23.32 14.30 -24.17
N TRP A 295 -23.87 13.21 -23.58
CA TRP A 295 -25.29 13.16 -23.18
C TRP A 295 -25.59 13.42 -21.70
N ARG A 296 -24.57 13.42 -20.83
CA ARG A 296 -24.78 13.55 -19.38
C ARG A 296 -24.86 15.02 -18.98
N MET A 297 -26.01 15.45 -18.46
CA MET A 297 -26.30 16.86 -18.14
C MET A 297 -25.94 17.27 -16.70
N ALA A 298 -25.91 16.35 -15.74
CA ALA A 298 -25.60 16.63 -14.32
C ALA A 298 -24.65 15.58 -13.71
N GLN A 299 -23.71 16.04 -12.87
CA GLN A 299 -22.86 15.18 -12.05
C GLN A 299 -23.55 14.91 -10.71
N ASN A 300 -24.23 13.78 -10.60
CA ASN A 300 -24.55 13.22 -9.27
C ASN A 300 -23.24 12.76 -8.58
N GLU A 301 -23.27 12.57 -7.26
CA GLU A 301 -22.12 12.04 -6.52
C GLU A 301 -21.70 10.66 -7.09
N ALA A 302 -20.43 10.56 -7.49
CA ALA A 302 -19.74 9.34 -7.96
C ALA A 302 -20.45 8.50 -9.07
N PRO A 303 -20.65 9.04 -10.29
CA PRO A 303 -21.36 8.33 -11.34
C PRO A 303 -20.46 7.30 -12.04
N LEU A 304 -21.03 6.13 -12.39
CA LEU A 304 -20.35 5.11 -13.19
C LEU A 304 -19.83 5.72 -14.50
N LYS A 305 -18.53 5.50 -14.80
CA LYS A 305 -17.96 5.94 -16.09
C LYS A 305 -18.51 5.09 -17.23
N GLU A 306 -18.85 5.74 -18.33
CA GLU A 306 -19.52 5.14 -19.49
C GLU A 306 -18.67 4.04 -20.16
N ASN A 307 -17.34 4.20 -20.16
CA ASN A 307 -16.44 3.15 -20.65
C ASN A 307 -16.45 1.88 -19.77
N LEU A 308 -16.62 2.04 -18.45
CA LEU A 308 -16.77 0.92 -17.53
C LEU A 308 -18.15 0.26 -17.70
N ALA A 309 -19.20 1.06 -17.89
CA ALA A 309 -20.53 0.55 -18.23
C ALA A 309 -20.52 -0.29 -19.52
N ALA A 310 -19.88 0.19 -20.59
CA ALA A 310 -19.67 -0.57 -21.82
C ALA A 310 -18.93 -1.90 -21.58
N ALA A 311 -17.92 -1.91 -20.71
CA ALA A 311 -17.22 -3.14 -20.34
C ALA A 311 -18.13 -4.14 -19.61
N VAL A 312 -18.98 -3.67 -18.70
CA VAL A 312 -19.99 -4.50 -18.00
C VAL A 312 -20.96 -5.13 -19.01
N LEU A 313 -21.48 -4.35 -19.96
CA LEU A 313 -22.37 -4.83 -21.03
C LEU A 313 -21.70 -5.87 -21.93
N LEU A 314 -20.44 -5.64 -22.33
CA LEU A 314 -19.68 -6.61 -23.12
C LEU A 314 -19.45 -7.92 -22.38
N ARG A 315 -19.19 -7.89 -21.06
CA ARG A 315 -19.03 -9.09 -20.24
C ARG A 315 -20.35 -9.81 -20.00
N ALA A 316 -21.46 -9.07 -19.97
CA ALA A 316 -22.81 -9.63 -20.02
C ALA A 316 -23.13 -10.31 -21.36
N GLY A 317 -22.34 -10.07 -22.42
CA GLY A 317 -22.60 -10.59 -23.76
C GLY A 317 -23.75 -9.86 -24.46
N TRP A 318 -24.06 -8.63 -24.03
CA TRP A 318 -25.24 -7.88 -24.47
C TRP A 318 -25.40 -7.77 -25.99
N PRO A 319 -24.38 -7.38 -26.79
CA PRO A 319 -24.56 -7.25 -28.24
C PRO A 319 -25.04 -8.54 -28.94
N LYS A 320 -24.53 -9.70 -28.50
CA LYS A 320 -24.93 -11.00 -29.04
C LYS A 320 -26.34 -11.37 -28.60
N LEU A 321 -26.70 -11.09 -27.35
CA LEU A 321 -28.04 -11.36 -26.81
C LEU A 321 -29.09 -10.48 -27.49
N HIS A 322 -28.80 -9.19 -27.70
CA HIS A 322 -29.68 -8.28 -28.42
C HIS A 322 -29.92 -8.73 -29.87
N ALA A 323 -28.85 -9.11 -30.59
CA ALA A 323 -28.98 -9.64 -31.95
C ALA A 323 -29.85 -10.91 -32.03
N ALA A 324 -29.92 -11.68 -30.94
CA ALA A 324 -30.81 -12.84 -30.80
C ALA A 324 -32.20 -12.48 -30.24
N GLY A 325 -32.57 -11.20 -30.18
CA GLY A 325 -33.87 -10.71 -29.70
C GLY A 325 -34.03 -10.67 -28.18
N GLY A 326 -32.94 -10.75 -27.42
CA GLY A 326 -32.96 -10.72 -25.95
C GLY A 326 -33.15 -9.32 -25.35
N GLY A 327 -33.58 -9.28 -24.09
CA GLY A 327 -33.77 -8.04 -23.32
C GLY A 327 -32.55 -7.63 -22.49
N LEU A 328 -32.50 -6.36 -22.07
CA LEU A 328 -31.54 -5.84 -21.10
C LEU A 328 -32.29 -5.37 -19.85
N LEU A 329 -31.82 -5.76 -18.67
CA LEU A 329 -32.41 -5.40 -17.39
C LEU A 329 -31.36 -4.82 -16.45
N ASP A 330 -31.67 -3.70 -15.81
CA ASP A 330 -30.94 -3.18 -14.64
C ASP A 330 -31.91 -2.84 -13.50
N PRO A 331 -31.92 -3.64 -12.40
CA PRO A 331 -32.88 -3.47 -11.32
C PRO A 331 -32.50 -2.34 -10.33
N MET A 332 -31.32 -1.75 -10.47
CA MET A 332 -30.84 -0.62 -9.65
C MET A 332 -30.07 0.36 -10.55
N CYS A 333 -30.78 0.93 -11.52
CA CYS A 333 -30.15 1.57 -12.67
C CYS A 333 -29.57 2.96 -12.38
N GLY A 334 -29.85 3.56 -11.21
CA GLY A 334 -29.43 4.91 -10.87
C GLY A 334 -29.78 5.91 -11.97
N SER A 335 -28.78 6.70 -12.40
CA SER A 335 -28.91 7.67 -13.50
C SER A 335 -28.95 7.05 -14.91
N GLY A 336 -29.10 5.73 -15.02
CA GLY A 336 -29.37 5.01 -16.27
C GLY A 336 -28.15 4.72 -17.15
N THR A 337 -26.93 4.92 -16.66
CA THR A 337 -25.71 4.84 -17.51
C THR A 337 -25.54 3.48 -18.20
N LEU A 338 -25.76 2.37 -17.49
CA LEU A 338 -25.70 1.02 -18.07
C LEU A 338 -26.76 0.80 -19.15
N LEU A 339 -27.97 1.30 -18.95
CA LEU A 339 -29.08 1.15 -19.89
C LEU A 339 -28.91 2.03 -21.12
N ILE A 340 -28.42 3.26 -20.95
CA ILE A 340 -28.15 4.19 -22.04
C ILE A 340 -27.02 3.66 -22.93
N GLU A 341 -25.88 3.24 -22.35
CA GLU A 341 -24.81 2.62 -23.15
C GLU A 341 -25.31 1.33 -23.81
N GLY A 342 -26.15 0.54 -23.14
CA GLY A 342 -26.77 -0.66 -23.71
C GLY A 342 -27.63 -0.37 -24.93
N ALA A 343 -28.48 0.65 -24.85
CA ALA A 343 -29.33 1.09 -25.96
C ALA A 343 -28.51 1.70 -27.11
N LEU A 344 -27.48 2.50 -26.81
CA LEU A 344 -26.58 3.06 -27.82
C LEU A 344 -25.79 1.97 -28.56
N MET A 345 -25.29 0.96 -27.84
CA MET A 345 -24.65 -0.23 -28.45
C MET A 345 -25.61 -1.01 -29.35
N ALA A 346 -26.87 -1.15 -28.93
CA ALA A 346 -27.90 -1.86 -29.69
C ALA A 346 -28.31 -1.09 -30.97
N ALA A 347 -28.28 0.24 -30.93
CA ALA A 347 -28.56 1.13 -32.06
C ALA A 347 -27.31 1.50 -32.87
N ASP A 348 -26.16 0.84 -32.66
CA ASP A 348 -24.90 1.11 -33.35
C ASP A 348 -24.50 2.60 -33.36
N VAL A 349 -24.74 3.29 -32.25
CA VAL A 349 -24.38 4.71 -32.09
C VAL A 349 -22.93 4.80 -31.64
N ALA A 350 -22.10 5.47 -32.45
CA ALA A 350 -20.69 5.67 -32.12
C ALA A 350 -20.55 6.48 -30.80
N PRO A 351 -19.67 6.08 -29.87
CA PRO A 351 -19.55 6.70 -28.55
C PRO A 351 -19.07 8.16 -28.59
N GLY A 352 -18.41 8.58 -29.68
CA GLY A 352 -17.93 9.95 -29.87
C GLY A 352 -18.91 10.88 -30.58
N LEU A 353 -20.07 10.38 -31.06
CA LEU A 353 -20.93 11.09 -32.01
C LEU A 353 -21.45 12.44 -31.47
N GLN A 354 -21.78 12.52 -30.18
CA GLN A 354 -22.33 13.72 -29.55
C GLN A 354 -21.27 14.57 -28.83
N ARG A 355 -20.00 14.13 -28.83
CA ARG A 355 -18.97 14.69 -27.95
C ARG A 355 -18.47 16.06 -28.38
N TYR A 356 -18.36 16.30 -29.69
CA TYR A 356 -17.71 17.50 -30.23
C TYR A 356 -18.67 18.48 -30.90
N GLY A 357 -19.95 18.11 -31.08
CA GLY A 357 -20.89 18.94 -31.84
C GLY A 357 -20.37 19.24 -33.24
N HIS A 358 -20.11 20.52 -33.53
CA HIS A 358 -19.53 20.99 -34.79
C HIS A 358 -18.00 21.22 -34.75
N ALA A 359 -17.35 21.00 -33.60
CA ALA A 359 -15.91 21.18 -33.43
C ALA A 359 -15.11 19.92 -33.83
N VAL A 360 -13.81 20.11 -34.11
CA VAL A 360 -12.85 19.02 -34.32
C VAL A 360 -12.22 18.60 -32.99
N PRO A 361 -11.81 17.33 -32.82
CA PRO A 361 -11.30 16.82 -31.55
C PRO A 361 -9.90 17.32 -31.15
N THR A 362 -9.12 17.86 -32.11
CA THR A 362 -7.77 18.38 -31.88
C THR A 362 -7.36 19.39 -32.96
N ARG A 363 -6.41 20.29 -32.65
CA ARG A 363 -5.73 21.17 -33.63
C ARG A 363 -4.30 20.72 -33.97
N TRP A 364 -3.94 19.48 -33.66
CA TRP A 364 -2.66 18.91 -34.06
C TRP A 364 -2.47 18.96 -35.58
N ARG A 365 -1.31 19.42 -36.06
CA ARG A 365 -1.05 19.58 -37.51
C ARG A 365 -1.09 18.28 -38.32
N GLY A 366 -0.96 17.12 -37.66
CA GLY A 366 -1.12 15.81 -38.30
C GLY A 366 -2.57 15.31 -38.37
N PHE A 367 -3.55 16.12 -37.97
CA PHE A 367 -4.97 15.77 -38.02
C PHE A 367 -5.51 15.85 -39.46
N ASP A 368 -5.99 14.72 -39.98
CA ASP A 368 -6.64 14.63 -41.29
C ASP A 368 -8.14 14.92 -41.16
N ARG A 369 -8.54 16.09 -41.67
CA ARG A 369 -9.92 16.57 -41.57
C ARG A 369 -10.87 15.86 -42.53
N ASP A 370 -10.42 15.54 -43.74
CA ASP A 370 -11.28 14.94 -44.76
C ASP A 370 -11.63 13.49 -44.37
N LEU A 371 -10.66 12.77 -43.81
CA LEU A 371 -10.89 11.44 -43.25
C LEU A 371 -11.85 11.50 -42.06
N TRP A 372 -11.70 12.49 -41.18
CA TRP A 372 -12.60 12.68 -40.04
C TRP A 372 -14.04 12.94 -40.47
N ASP A 373 -14.25 13.86 -41.41
CA ASP A 373 -15.59 14.22 -41.90
C ASP A 373 -16.27 13.02 -42.57
N THR A 374 -15.51 12.18 -43.29
CA THR A 374 -16.00 10.91 -43.85
C THR A 374 -16.47 9.93 -42.77
N GLN A 375 -15.65 9.71 -41.73
CA GLN A 375 -15.98 8.82 -40.61
C GLN A 375 -17.17 9.34 -39.80
N LEU A 376 -17.29 10.65 -39.63
CA LEU A 376 -18.40 11.29 -38.93
C LEU A 376 -19.73 11.11 -39.68
N ALA A 377 -19.71 11.26 -41.01
CA ALA A 377 -20.88 11.02 -41.85
C ALA A 377 -21.36 9.56 -41.76
N GLU A 378 -20.45 8.59 -41.83
CA GLU A 378 -20.77 7.17 -41.65
C GLU A 378 -21.40 6.90 -40.26
N ALA A 379 -20.81 7.46 -39.20
CA ALA A 379 -21.31 7.29 -37.84
C ALA A 379 -22.72 7.89 -37.63
N HIS A 380 -23.02 9.04 -38.26
CA HIS A 380 -24.35 9.63 -38.23
C HIS A 380 -25.38 8.75 -38.93
N GLU A 381 -25.05 8.18 -40.09
CA GLU A 381 -25.96 7.31 -40.84
C GLU A 381 -26.25 6.00 -40.09
N ARG A 382 -25.21 5.36 -39.53
CA ARG A 382 -25.36 4.17 -38.67
C ARG A 382 -26.27 4.43 -37.48
N ALA A 383 -26.03 5.53 -36.77
CA ALA A 383 -26.84 5.92 -35.62
C ALA A 383 -28.30 6.22 -36.00
N ARG A 384 -28.55 6.84 -37.16
CA ARG A 384 -29.90 7.12 -37.67
C ARG A 384 -30.67 5.83 -37.95
N LEU A 385 -30.05 4.91 -38.69
CA LEU A 385 -30.65 3.61 -39.03
C LEU A 385 -30.89 2.74 -37.79
N GLY A 386 -29.90 2.66 -36.90
CA GLY A 386 -29.99 1.83 -35.70
C GLY A 386 -31.00 2.34 -34.69
N ARG A 387 -31.11 3.67 -34.48
CA ARG A 387 -32.16 4.25 -33.62
C ARG A 387 -33.56 3.99 -34.16
N ALA A 388 -33.75 4.10 -35.48
CA ALA A 388 -35.05 3.82 -36.11
C ALA A 388 -35.46 2.35 -35.98
N ALA A 389 -34.49 1.42 -35.91
CA ALA A 389 -34.74 -0.01 -35.74
C ALA A 389 -34.81 -0.47 -34.27
N LEU A 390 -34.52 0.41 -33.31
CA LEU A 390 -34.39 0.05 -31.90
C LEU A 390 -35.74 -0.28 -31.29
N LYS A 391 -35.86 -1.48 -30.71
CA LYS A 391 -37.07 -1.94 -30.02
C LYS A 391 -37.01 -1.63 -28.53
N GLN A 392 -38.16 -1.53 -27.89
CA GLN A 392 -38.27 -1.29 -26.45
C GLN A 392 -38.00 -2.57 -25.64
N VAL A 393 -36.73 -2.98 -25.58
CA VAL A 393 -36.26 -4.22 -24.94
C VAL A 393 -35.34 -3.98 -23.73
N VAL A 394 -35.15 -2.72 -23.36
CA VAL A 394 -34.30 -2.28 -22.26
C VAL A 394 -35.18 -1.84 -21.09
N HIS A 395 -34.94 -2.40 -19.90
CA HIS A 395 -35.75 -2.18 -18.70
C HIS A 395 -34.87 -1.76 -17.52
N GLY A 396 -35.30 -0.73 -16.82
CA GLY A 396 -34.58 -0.14 -15.69
C GLY A 396 -35.51 0.18 -14.54
N SER A 397 -35.05 -0.07 -13.32
CA SER A 397 -35.71 0.41 -12.11
C SER A 397 -34.71 0.89 -11.08
N ASP A 398 -35.17 1.78 -10.22
CA ASP A 398 -34.43 2.20 -9.02
C ASP A 398 -35.44 2.58 -7.93
N ILE A 399 -35.04 2.49 -6.67
CA ILE A 399 -35.86 2.90 -5.54
C ILE A 399 -35.93 4.43 -5.44
N ASP A 400 -34.91 5.15 -5.94
CA ASP A 400 -34.89 6.61 -5.91
C ASP A 400 -35.61 7.24 -7.13
N PRO A 401 -36.73 7.95 -6.93
CA PRO A 401 -37.43 8.65 -8.02
C PRO A 401 -36.60 9.77 -8.65
N HIS A 402 -35.62 10.35 -7.94
CA HIS A 402 -34.75 11.39 -8.50
C HIS A 402 -33.75 10.79 -9.48
N ALA A 403 -33.13 9.67 -9.14
CA ALA A 403 -32.28 8.90 -10.04
C ALA A 403 -33.00 8.53 -11.34
N ILE A 404 -34.26 8.05 -11.25
CA ILE A 404 -35.07 7.72 -12.43
C ILE A 404 -35.41 8.94 -13.29
N ARG A 405 -35.66 10.11 -12.68
CA ARG A 405 -35.86 11.35 -13.44
C ARG A 405 -34.61 11.73 -14.23
N ALA A 406 -33.44 11.69 -13.57
CA ALA A 406 -32.16 11.94 -14.21
C ALA A 406 -31.86 10.93 -15.32
N ALA A 407 -32.22 9.65 -15.13
CA ALA A 407 -32.06 8.61 -16.14
C ALA A 407 -32.88 8.88 -17.40
N ARG A 408 -34.13 9.34 -17.25
CA ARG A 408 -34.99 9.74 -18.37
C ARG A 408 -34.44 10.94 -19.14
N GLU A 409 -33.99 11.97 -18.43
CA GLU A 409 -33.37 13.16 -19.04
C GLU A 409 -32.09 12.80 -19.81
N ASN A 410 -31.19 12.03 -19.20
CA ASN A 410 -29.97 11.55 -19.86
C ASN A 410 -30.27 10.69 -21.10
N ALA A 411 -31.26 9.80 -21.02
CA ALA A 411 -31.67 8.97 -22.15
C ALA A 411 -32.30 9.81 -23.28
N GLN A 412 -32.97 10.91 -22.96
CA GLN A 412 -33.52 11.84 -23.93
C GLN A 412 -32.41 12.58 -24.69
N VAL A 413 -31.40 13.09 -23.99
CA VAL A 413 -30.22 13.72 -24.62
C VAL A 413 -29.42 12.71 -25.46
N ALA A 414 -29.30 11.46 -25.00
CA ALA A 414 -28.67 10.37 -25.75
C ALA A 414 -29.48 9.92 -26.99
N GLY A 415 -30.76 10.32 -27.09
CA GLY A 415 -31.66 9.97 -28.19
C GLY A 415 -32.13 8.52 -28.16
N VAL A 416 -32.25 7.91 -26.98
CA VAL A 416 -32.66 6.50 -26.79
C VAL A 416 -33.78 6.31 -25.76
N ALA A 417 -34.40 7.39 -25.28
CA ALA A 417 -35.44 7.34 -24.24
C ALA A 417 -36.60 6.40 -24.57
N GLU A 418 -37.06 6.36 -25.83
CA GLU A 418 -38.20 5.54 -26.25
C GLU A 418 -37.93 4.03 -26.16
N ALA A 419 -36.65 3.63 -26.23
CA ALA A 419 -36.24 2.23 -26.16
C ALA A 419 -36.11 1.69 -24.72
N ILE A 420 -36.14 2.56 -23.71
CA ILE A 420 -35.90 2.20 -22.31
C ILE A 420 -37.18 2.39 -21.50
N ARG A 421 -37.61 1.34 -20.78
CA ARG A 421 -38.68 1.42 -19.78
C ARG A 421 -38.09 1.67 -18.41
N PHE A 422 -38.48 2.78 -17.77
CA PHE A 422 -38.04 3.13 -16.42
C PHE A 422 -39.18 3.02 -15.40
N GLY A 423 -38.96 2.29 -14.30
CA GLY A 423 -39.85 2.18 -13.15
C GLY A 423 -39.23 2.69 -11.84
N VAL A 424 -40.08 3.06 -10.87
CA VAL A 424 -39.65 3.43 -9.50
C VAL A 424 -40.19 2.37 -8.55
N HIS A 425 -39.32 1.46 -8.10
CA HIS A 425 -39.67 0.41 -7.13
C HIS A 425 -38.40 -0.27 -6.58
N ASP A 426 -38.53 -0.93 -5.43
CA ASP A 426 -37.44 -1.69 -4.80
C ASP A 426 -37.08 -2.94 -5.63
N VAL A 427 -35.82 -3.39 -5.55
CA VAL A 427 -35.34 -4.60 -6.21
C VAL A 427 -36.08 -5.87 -5.73
N ALA A 428 -36.58 -5.89 -4.49
CA ALA A 428 -37.38 -6.97 -3.95
C ALA A 428 -38.70 -7.15 -4.73
N GLU A 429 -39.23 -6.09 -5.32
CA GLU A 429 -40.46 -6.08 -6.11
C GLU A 429 -40.22 -6.32 -7.61
N LEU A 430 -38.99 -6.66 -8.00
CA LEU A 430 -38.60 -6.88 -9.39
C LEU A 430 -39.55 -7.85 -10.10
N GLN A 431 -40.05 -7.42 -11.27
CA GLN A 431 -40.90 -8.19 -12.16
C GLN A 431 -40.09 -8.74 -13.34
N ALA A 432 -40.52 -9.89 -13.86
CA ALA A 432 -39.90 -10.51 -15.03
C ALA A 432 -40.17 -9.65 -16.29
N PRO A 433 -39.14 -9.27 -17.07
CA PRO A 433 -39.33 -8.64 -18.37
C PRO A 433 -40.07 -9.57 -19.34
N PRO A 434 -40.74 -9.05 -20.38
CA PRO A 434 -41.48 -9.85 -21.35
C PRO A 434 -40.60 -10.73 -22.26
N GLN A 435 -39.29 -10.46 -22.32
CA GLN A 435 -38.35 -11.23 -23.15
C GLN A 435 -38.03 -12.60 -22.51
N ALA A 436 -37.93 -13.65 -23.33
CA ALA A 436 -37.64 -15.01 -22.85
C ALA A 436 -36.19 -15.15 -22.32
N HIS A 437 -35.24 -14.45 -22.95
CA HIS A 437 -33.83 -14.44 -22.61
C HIS A 437 -33.28 -13.01 -22.64
N GLY A 438 -32.16 -12.79 -21.95
CA GLY A 438 -31.58 -11.46 -21.88
C GLY A 438 -30.35 -11.38 -20.99
N ALA A 439 -29.87 -10.15 -20.83
CA ALA A 439 -28.77 -9.78 -19.95
C ALA A 439 -29.30 -8.96 -18.78
N VAL A 440 -28.86 -9.31 -17.57
CA VAL A 440 -28.93 -8.44 -16.41
C VAL A 440 -27.59 -7.73 -16.27
N VAL A 441 -27.61 -6.41 -16.15
CA VAL A 441 -26.46 -5.60 -15.73
C VAL A 441 -26.86 -4.84 -14.49
N CYS A 442 -25.98 -4.71 -13.52
CA CYS A 442 -26.29 -3.94 -12.33
C CYS A 442 -25.01 -3.39 -11.73
N ASN A 443 -25.12 -2.17 -11.22
CA ASN A 443 -24.08 -1.50 -10.46
C ASN A 443 -24.62 -1.12 -9.07
N PRO A 444 -24.74 -2.09 -8.13
CA PRO A 444 -25.26 -1.80 -6.81
C PRO A 444 -24.37 -0.80 -6.04
N PRO A 445 -24.89 -0.14 -5.00
CA PRO A 445 -24.10 0.79 -4.19
C PRO A 445 -22.90 0.09 -3.52
N TYR A 446 -21.85 0.87 -3.25
CA TYR A 446 -20.59 0.41 -2.67
C TYR A 446 -20.26 0.98 -1.28
N ASP A 447 -20.85 2.12 -0.93
CA ASP A 447 -20.55 2.84 0.31
C ASP A 447 -21.58 2.49 1.40
N GLU A 448 -21.13 2.33 2.64
CA GLU A 448 -21.98 2.16 3.83
C GLU A 448 -22.95 3.34 4.02
N ARG A 449 -22.57 4.55 3.57
CA ARG A 449 -23.47 5.73 3.54
C ARG A 449 -24.65 5.58 2.59
N LEU A 450 -24.55 4.69 1.59
CA LEU A 450 -25.61 4.34 0.63
C LEU A 450 -26.22 2.95 0.93
N ALA A 451 -26.08 2.47 2.18
CA ALA A 451 -26.60 1.19 2.66
C ALA A 451 -26.07 -0.05 1.89
N ALA A 452 -24.83 -0.01 1.40
CA ALA A 452 -24.18 -1.16 0.78
C ALA A 452 -23.80 -2.22 1.84
N ASP A 453 -24.71 -3.14 2.12
CA ASP A 453 -24.48 -4.26 3.05
C ASP A 453 -24.71 -5.64 2.38
N ALA A 454 -24.28 -6.69 3.07
CA ALA A 454 -24.48 -8.06 2.59
C ALA A 454 -25.97 -8.44 2.45
N ALA A 455 -26.88 -7.78 3.16
CA ALA A 455 -28.31 -8.06 3.09
C ALA A 455 -28.93 -7.54 1.80
N LEU A 456 -28.56 -6.35 1.34
CA LEU A 456 -28.96 -5.80 0.05
C LEU A 456 -28.47 -6.67 -1.10
N TYR A 457 -27.19 -7.08 -1.08
CA TYR A 457 -26.64 -7.94 -2.12
C TYR A 457 -27.34 -9.31 -2.17
N ARG A 458 -27.72 -9.89 -1.01
CA ARG A 458 -28.59 -11.08 -0.95
C ARG A 458 -29.95 -10.83 -1.61
N ARG A 459 -30.62 -9.73 -1.28
CA ARG A 459 -31.92 -9.37 -1.89
C ARG A 459 -31.85 -9.25 -3.41
N ILE A 460 -30.77 -8.66 -3.94
CA ILE A 460 -30.53 -8.59 -5.39
C ILE A 460 -30.44 -10.01 -5.97
N GLY A 461 -29.63 -10.88 -5.38
CA GLY A 461 -29.49 -12.27 -5.83
C GLY A 461 -30.80 -13.06 -5.83
N ASP A 462 -31.59 -12.92 -4.76
CA ASP A 462 -32.90 -13.58 -4.63
C ASP A 462 -33.92 -13.05 -5.64
N ALA A 463 -33.97 -11.73 -5.84
CA ALA A 463 -34.85 -11.09 -6.81
C ALA A 463 -34.53 -11.53 -8.24
N LEU A 464 -33.24 -11.59 -8.61
CA LEU A 464 -32.81 -12.03 -9.95
C LEU A 464 -33.13 -13.50 -10.19
N GLN A 465 -32.89 -14.38 -9.20
CA GLN A 465 -33.24 -15.80 -9.31
C GLN A 465 -34.76 -16.03 -9.45
N ARG A 466 -35.57 -15.17 -8.82
CA ARG A 466 -37.04 -15.22 -8.93
C ARG A 466 -37.55 -14.69 -10.27
N ALA A 467 -37.04 -13.54 -10.72
CA ALA A 467 -37.58 -12.84 -11.88
C ALA A 467 -37.02 -13.35 -13.22
N VAL A 468 -35.72 -13.67 -13.27
CA VAL A 468 -35.00 -13.97 -14.53
C VAL A 468 -34.01 -15.14 -14.36
N PRO A 469 -34.46 -16.33 -13.89
CA PRO A 469 -33.57 -17.44 -13.53
C PRO A 469 -32.70 -17.94 -14.69
N GLN A 470 -33.19 -17.88 -15.93
CA GLN A 470 -32.49 -18.40 -17.11
C GLN A 470 -31.64 -17.34 -17.84
N TRP A 471 -31.66 -16.10 -17.37
CA TRP A 471 -30.89 -15.03 -17.99
C TRP A 471 -29.43 -15.07 -17.55
N ARG A 472 -28.61 -14.33 -18.28
CA ARG A 472 -27.21 -14.08 -17.93
C ARG A 472 -27.10 -12.79 -17.13
N ALA A 473 -26.32 -12.76 -16.06
CA ALA A 473 -26.09 -11.56 -15.27
C ALA A 473 -24.61 -11.14 -15.27
N SER A 474 -24.38 -9.83 -15.25
CA SER A 474 -23.07 -9.20 -15.08
C SER A 474 -23.19 -8.09 -14.03
N LEU A 475 -22.75 -8.37 -12.79
CA LEU A 475 -22.95 -7.49 -11.64
C LEU A 475 -21.61 -6.89 -11.21
N LEU A 476 -21.51 -5.56 -11.18
CA LEU A 476 -20.32 -4.83 -10.73
C LEU A 476 -20.44 -4.54 -9.23
N CYS A 477 -19.79 -5.35 -8.41
CA CYS A 477 -19.88 -5.31 -6.95
C CYS A 477 -18.73 -4.52 -6.33
N GLY A 478 -18.97 -3.88 -5.19
CA GLY A 478 -17.98 -3.05 -4.50
C GLY A 478 -16.80 -3.83 -3.90
N SER A 479 -16.98 -5.12 -3.63
CA SER A 479 -15.91 -6.02 -3.15
C SER A 479 -16.20 -7.47 -3.53
N ALA A 480 -15.21 -8.34 -3.34
CA ALA A 480 -15.39 -9.78 -3.49
C ALA A 480 -16.35 -10.36 -2.43
N GLU A 481 -16.39 -9.80 -1.20
CA GLU A 481 -17.33 -10.26 -0.17
C GLU A 481 -18.76 -9.90 -0.52
N LEU A 482 -19.00 -8.68 -1.01
CA LEU A 482 -20.34 -8.25 -1.46
C LEU A 482 -20.79 -9.05 -2.68
N ALA A 483 -19.88 -9.35 -3.61
CA ALA A 483 -20.17 -10.26 -4.72
C ALA A 483 -20.58 -11.65 -4.23
N PHE A 484 -19.90 -12.19 -3.21
CA PHE A 484 -20.27 -13.46 -2.59
C PHE A 484 -21.63 -13.41 -1.89
N ALA A 485 -21.96 -12.29 -1.24
CA ALA A 485 -23.23 -12.09 -0.58
C ALA A 485 -24.44 -12.17 -1.52
N THR A 486 -24.27 -11.98 -2.84
CA THR A 486 -25.35 -12.20 -3.81
C THR A 486 -25.89 -13.63 -3.83
N GLY A 487 -25.12 -14.61 -3.34
CA GLY A 487 -25.52 -16.03 -3.41
C GLY A 487 -25.52 -16.62 -4.82
N LEU A 488 -25.17 -15.85 -5.85
CA LEU A 488 -25.14 -16.30 -7.24
C LEU A 488 -23.85 -17.07 -7.57
N ARG A 489 -23.95 -18.02 -8.51
CA ARG A 489 -22.79 -18.80 -8.99
C ARG A 489 -22.11 -18.09 -10.16
N ALA A 490 -21.08 -17.31 -9.85
CA ALA A 490 -20.25 -16.67 -10.87
C ALA A 490 -19.47 -17.72 -11.70
N GLY A 491 -19.72 -17.79 -13.00
CA GLY A 491 -18.95 -18.58 -13.96
C GLY A 491 -17.65 -17.90 -14.37
N LYS A 492 -17.61 -16.55 -14.32
CA LYS A 492 -16.38 -15.75 -14.50
C LYS A 492 -16.35 -14.60 -13.50
N ARG A 493 -15.15 -14.19 -13.10
CA ARG A 493 -14.90 -13.06 -12.19
C ARG A 493 -13.80 -12.19 -12.76
N TYR A 494 -13.95 -10.88 -12.65
CA TYR A 494 -12.96 -9.90 -13.09
C TYR A 494 -12.78 -8.84 -12.01
N GLN A 495 -11.54 -8.37 -11.86
CA GLN A 495 -11.22 -7.21 -11.04
C GLN A 495 -11.23 -5.98 -11.95
N LEU A 496 -12.03 -4.97 -11.60
CA LEU A 496 -12.16 -3.72 -12.33
C LEU A 496 -12.05 -2.54 -11.37
N PHE A 497 -11.84 -1.33 -11.89
CA PHE A 497 -11.76 -0.12 -11.07
C PHE A 497 -12.84 0.88 -11.48
N ASN A 498 -13.71 1.26 -10.53
CA ASN A 498 -14.63 2.38 -10.70
C ASN A 498 -14.02 3.62 -10.02
N GLY A 499 -13.30 4.43 -10.81
CA GLY A 499 -12.46 5.49 -10.26
C GLY A 499 -11.27 4.88 -9.51
N ALA A 500 -11.10 5.25 -8.24
CA ALA A 500 -10.08 4.66 -7.36
C ALA A 500 -10.56 3.40 -6.64
N ILE A 501 -11.86 3.08 -6.73
CA ILE A 501 -12.46 1.96 -6.01
C ILE A 501 -12.23 0.67 -6.81
N GLU A 502 -11.62 -0.31 -6.16
CA GLU A 502 -11.49 -1.65 -6.69
C GLU A 502 -12.82 -2.40 -6.56
N CYS A 503 -13.34 -2.91 -7.67
CA CYS A 503 -14.63 -3.58 -7.76
C CYS A 503 -14.47 -5.00 -8.31
N ALA A 504 -15.35 -5.90 -7.88
CA ALA A 504 -15.46 -7.26 -8.39
C ALA A 504 -16.63 -7.35 -9.38
N LEU A 505 -16.34 -7.61 -10.66
CA LEU A 505 -17.36 -7.93 -11.65
C LEU A 505 -17.59 -9.44 -11.70
N ILE A 506 -18.79 -9.90 -11.39
CA ILE A 506 -19.19 -11.30 -11.51
C ILE A 506 -20.10 -11.51 -12.71
N VAL A 507 -19.85 -12.57 -13.47
CA VAL A 507 -20.71 -13.01 -14.58
C VAL A 507 -21.32 -14.36 -14.24
N CYS A 508 -22.65 -14.43 -14.21
CA CYS A 508 -23.44 -15.61 -13.88
C CYS A 508 -24.26 -16.01 -15.11
N ASP A 509 -24.21 -17.29 -15.47
CA ASP A 509 -24.87 -17.81 -16.68
C ASP A 509 -25.16 -19.32 -16.49
N PRO A 510 -26.42 -19.71 -16.18
CA PRO A 510 -27.58 -18.85 -15.90
C PRO A 510 -27.49 -18.16 -14.51
N VAL A 511 -28.40 -17.23 -14.23
CA VAL A 511 -28.61 -16.64 -12.89
C VAL A 511 -29.00 -17.69 -11.86
N ALA A 512 -29.83 -18.66 -12.24
CA ALA A 512 -30.30 -19.72 -11.36
C ALA A 512 -29.11 -20.53 -10.80
N VAL A 513 -29.03 -20.59 -9.47
CA VAL A 513 -28.14 -21.51 -8.78
C VAL A 513 -28.88 -22.84 -8.61
N PRO A 514 -28.28 -23.99 -8.94
CA PRO A 514 -28.88 -25.29 -8.64
C PRO A 514 -29.18 -25.36 -7.14
N ARG A 515 -30.47 -25.39 -6.78
CA ARG A 515 -30.88 -25.64 -5.40
C ARG A 515 -30.47 -27.09 -5.09
N ARG A 516 -29.54 -27.25 -4.15
CA ARG A 516 -29.36 -28.55 -3.51
C ARG A 516 -30.63 -28.87 -2.73
N GLU A 517 -31.26 -29.99 -3.05
CA GLU A 517 -32.24 -30.58 -2.14
C GLU A 517 -31.52 -30.82 -0.81
N ARG A 518 -32.14 -30.43 0.32
CA ARG A 518 -31.67 -30.79 1.66
C ARG A 518 -31.73 -32.32 1.76
N GLY A 519 -30.66 -33.00 1.40
CA GLY A 519 -30.61 -34.46 1.34
C GLY A 519 -29.42 -35.07 0.59
N GLU A 520 -28.65 -34.31 -0.19
CA GLU A 520 -27.44 -34.86 -0.82
C GLU A 520 -26.35 -35.18 0.23
N GLU A 521 -25.84 -36.41 0.18
CA GLU A 521 -24.81 -36.94 1.07
C GLU A 521 -23.58 -36.00 1.15
N PRO A 522 -22.97 -35.83 2.35
CA PRO A 522 -21.79 -35.00 2.51
C PRO A 522 -20.68 -35.49 1.58
N ARG A 523 -20.10 -34.56 0.81
CA ARG A 523 -18.87 -34.84 0.04
C ARG A 523 -17.85 -35.42 1.01
N ALA A 524 -17.32 -36.60 0.68
CA ALA A 524 -16.23 -37.20 1.42
C ALA A 524 -15.10 -36.16 1.61
N LEU A 525 -14.60 -36.04 2.84
CA LEU A 525 -13.42 -35.23 3.12
C LEU A 525 -12.25 -35.68 2.24
N SER A 526 -11.38 -34.74 1.86
CA SER A 526 -10.09 -35.13 1.28
C SER A 526 -9.30 -35.96 2.29
N ASP A 527 -8.35 -36.77 1.84
CA ASP A 527 -7.51 -37.58 2.73
C ASP A 527 -6.86 -36.74 3.85
N GLY A 528 -6.39 -35.53 3.50
CA GLY A 528 -5.83 -34.57 4.46
C GLY A 528 -6.86 -34.03 5.46
N ALA A 529 -8.05 -33.64 4.99
CA ALA A 529 -9.14 -33.21 5.87
C ALA A 529 -9.61 -34.36 6.77
N GLN A 530 -9.64 -35.60 6.27
CA GLN A 530 -9.99 -36.78 7.05
C GLN A 530 -8.96 -37.05 8.17
N MET A 531 -7.67 -36.84 7.92
CA MET A 531 -6.63 -36.93 8.95
C MET A 531 -6.87 -35.92 10.09
N VAL A 532 -7.17 -34.66 9.74
CA VAL A 532 -7.49 -33.61 10.73
C VAL A 532 -8.76 -33.98 11.49
N ALA A 533 -9.81 -34.43 10.80
CA ALA A 533 -11.07 -34.82 11.42
C ALA A 533 -10.89 -35.98 12.41
N ASN A 534 -10.11 -36.99 12.04
CA ASN A 534 -9.77 -38.12 12.92
C ASN A 534 -9.01 -37.65 14.15
N ARG A 535 -8.06 -36.71 13.98
CA ARG A 535 -7.31 -36.15 15.11
C ARG A 535 -8.21 -35.37 16.06
N LEU A 536 -9.09 -34.52 15.53
CA LEU A 536 -10.09 -33.77 16.31
C LEU A 536 -11.01 -34.70 17.10
N ARG A 537 -11.58 -35.74 16.46
CA ARG A 537 -12.43 -36.75 17.14
C ARG A 537 -11.68 -37.44 18.28
N LYS A 538 -10.40 -37.79 18.06
CA LYS A 538 -9.55 -38.39 19.10
C LYS A 538 -9.33 -37.45 20.29
N ASN A 539 -9.06 -36.18 20.04
CA ASN A 539 -8.90 -35.17 21.09
C ASN A 539 -10.21 -34.96 21.87
N LEU A 540 -11.35 -34.85 21.18
CA LEU A 540 -12.66 -34.71 21.81
C LEU A 540 -12.98 -35.90 22.74
N GLN A 541 -12.67 -37.12 22.29
CA GLN A 541 -12.86 -38.32 23.10
C GLN A 541 -11.91 -38.36 24.30
N LYS A 542 -10.65 -37.96 24.12
CA LYS A 542 -9.66 -37.83 25.19
C LYS A 542 -10.13 -36.85 26.27
N PHE A 543 -10.59 -35.66 25.88
CA PHE A 543 -10.98 -34.60 26.79
C PHE A 543 -12.39 -34.75 27.37
N ARG A 544 -13.22 -35.67 26.85
CA ARG A 544 -14.63 -35.85 27.23
C ARG A 544 -14.85 -35.98 28.74
N LYS A 545 -14.11 -36.87 29.41
CA LYS A 545 -14.27 -37.12 30.85
C LYS A 545 -13.83 -35.93 31.70
N TRP A 546 -12.74 -35.27 31.31
CA TRP A 546 -12.23 -34.09 32.00
C TRP A 546 -13.20 -32.91 31.87
N ARG A 547 -13.65 -32.59 30.65
CA ARG A 547 -14.61 -31.50 30.41
C ARG A 547 -15.89 -31.68 31.22
N ALA A 548 -16.46 -32.88 31.21
CA ALA A 548 -17.67 -33.17 31.97
C ALA A 548 -17.47 -33.02 33.49
N ARG A 549 -16.32 -33.47 34.02
CA ARG A 549 -16.00 -33.38 35.45
C ARG A 549 -15.72 -31.94 35.90
N ALA A 550 -15.03 -31.15 35.07
CA ALA A 550 -14.60 -29.80 35.39
C ALA A 550 -15.61 -28.71 34.94
N GLY A 551 -16.67 -29.09 34.21
CA GLY A 551 -17.66 -28.14 33.68
C GLY A 551 -17.08 -27.23 32.60
N VAL A 552 -16.13 -27.73 31.79
CA VAL A 552 -15.42 -26.92 30.79
C VAL A 552 -16.17 -26.92 29.47
N GLU A 553 -16.75 -25.77 29.15
CA GLU A 553 -17.53 -25.54 27.92
C GLU A 553 -16.73 -24.81 26.83
N CYS A 554 -15.68 -24.08 27.20
CA CYS A 554 -14.73 -23.46 26.27
C CYS A 554 -13.35 -24.09 26.41
N PHE A 555 -12.77 -24.62 25.33
CA PHE A 555 -11.51 -25.39 25.40
C PHE A 555 -10.75 -25.42 24.06
N ARG A 556 -9.46 -25.76 24.12
CA ARG A 556 -8.61 -26.00 22.94
C ARG A 556 -8.85 -27.42 22.40
N ALA A 557 -9.44 -27.55 21.22
CA ALA A 557 -9.70 -28.85 20.60
C ALA A 557 -8.52 -29.38 19.76
N TYR A 558 -7.69 -28.48 19.25
CA TYR A 558 -6.53 -28.78 18.41
C TYR A 558 -5.45 -27.74 18.65
N ASP A 559 -4.21 -28.15 18.82
CA ASP A 559 -3.05 -27.29 19.10
C ASP A 559 -1.82 -27.78 18.32
N ALA A 560 -1.83 -27.46 17.01
CA ALA A 560 -0.82 -27.88 16.04
C ALA A 560 -0.48 -29.37 16.14
N ASP A 561 -1.52 -30.21 16.26
CA ASP A 561 -1.33 -31.62 16.58
C ASP A 561 -0.58 -32.39 15.51
N LEU A 562 -0.78 -32.00 14.25
CA LEU A 562 -0.16 -32.54 13.04
C LEU A 562 0.83 -31.50 12.47
N PRO A 563 2.10 -31.88 12.16
CA PRO A 563 3.12 -30.97 11.67
C PRO A 563 2.72 -30.17 10.41
N GLU A 564 1.97 -30.80 9.50
CA GLU A 564 1.53 -30.18 8.25
C GLU A 564 0.38 -29.17 8.43
N TYR A 565 -0.34 -29.22 9.55
CA TYR A 565 -1.48 -28.36 9.88
C TYR A 565 -1.18 -27.52 11.13
N ALA A 566 -0.39 -26.46 10.94
CA ALA A 566 0.02 -25.54 12.00
C ALA A 566 -1.08 -24.50 12.32
N ALA A 567 -2.07 -24.92 13.11
CA ALA A 567 -3.11 -24.04 13.61
C ALA A 567 -3.54 -24.46 15.01
N ALA A 568 -4.33 -23.62 15.67
CA ALA A 568 -5.02 -23.97 16.89
C ALA A 568 -6.53 -23.73 16.73
N ILE A 569 -7.35 -24.63 17.26
CA ILE A 569 -8.81 -24.55 17.17
C ILE A 569 -9.35 -24.52 18.59
N ASP A 570 -9.93 -23.38 18.96
CA ASP A 570 -10.69 -23.20 20.21
C ASP A 570 -12.18 -23.38 19.96
N VAL A 571 -12.84 -23.97 20.95
CA VAL A 571 -14.27 -24.18 20.97
C VAL A 571 -14.86 -23.25 22.02
N TYR A 572 -15.89 -22.50 21.64
CA TYR A 572 -16.64 -21.62 22.52
C TYR A 572 -18.12 -22.00 22.47
N GLN A 573 -18.61 -22.57 23.56
CA GLN A 573 -20.02 -22.90 23.73
C GLN A 573 -20.78 -21.69 24.28
N GLU A 574 -21.79 -21.25 23.54
CA GLU A 574 -22.69 -20.19 23.99
C GLU A 574 -23.47 -20.66 25.24
N ALA A 575 -23.46 -19.83 26.27
CA ALA A 575 -24.10 -20.09 27.56
C ALA A 575 -25.61 -19.81 27.54
N ASP A 576 -26.05 -18.87 26.69
CA ASP A 576 -27.42 -18.38 26.60
C ASP A 576 -28.08 -18.77 25.25
N GLY A 577 -29.39 -18.54 25.13
CA GLY A 577 -30.11 -18.67 23.85
C GLY A 577 -30.13 -20.08 23.26
N ALA A 578 -29.79 -20.21 21.98
CA ALA A 578 -29.82 -21.47 21.24
C ALA A 578 -28.63 -22.41 21.55
N ARG A 579 -27.74 -22.01 22.48
CA ARG A 579 -26.53 -22.75 22.86
C ARG A 579 -25.69 -23.13 21.63
N ARG A 580 -25.46 -22.15 20.76
CA ARG A 580 -24.65 -22.32 19.54
C ARG A 580 -23.21 -22.67 19.90
N LEU A 581 -22.56 -23.45 19.05
CA LEU A 581 -21.14 -23.79 19.19
C LEU A 581 -20.35 -22.95 18.20
N PHE A 582 -19.38 -22.18 18.69
CA PHE A 582 -18.48 -21.41 17.84
C PHE A 582 -17.08 -22.01 17.85
N LEU A 583 -16.43 -21.93 16.70
CA LEU A 583 -15.02 -22.29 16.56
C LEU A 583 -14.20 -21.05 16.29
N HIS A 584 -13.07 -20.93 16.97
CA HIS A 584 -12.07 -19.92 16.71
C HIS A 584 -10.78 -20.60 16.26
N VAL A 585 -10.42 -20.40 14.99
CA VAL A 585 -9.29 -21.03 14.33
C VAL A 585 -8.17 -20.00 14.16
N GLN A 586 -7.07 -20.21 14.88
CA GLN A 586 -5.87 -19.39 14.77
C GLN A 586 -4.82 -20.11 13.94
N GLU A 587 -4.51 -19.60 12.75
CA GLU A 587 -3.45 -20.14 11.90
C GLU A 587 -2.07 -19.58 12.33
N TYR A 588 -1.08 -20.45 12.42
CA TYR A 588 0.32 -20.06 12.63
C TYR A 588 1.01 -19.78 11.29
N ALA A 589 2.02 -18.91 11.31
CA ALA A 589 2.77 -18.58 10.10
C ALA A 589 3.46 -19.83 9.55
N ALA A 590 3.12 -20.20 8.31
CA ALA A 590 3.82 -21.24 7.58
C ALA A 590 5.27 -20.79 7.30
N PRO A 591 6.26 -21.70 7.31
CA PRO A 591 7.61 -21.40 6.84
C PRO A 591 7.58 -20.82 5.41
N ALA A 592 8.45 -19.84 5.13
CA ALA A 592 8.50 -19.17 3.83
C ALA A 592 8.79 -20.12 2.63
N ALA A 593 9.23 -21.35 2.92
CA ALA A 593 9.50 -22.39 1.93
C ALA A 593 8.24 -23.11 1.41
N ILE A 594 7.06 -22.93 2.02
CA ILE A 594 5.81 -23.59 1.60
C ILE A 594 5.05 -22.70 0.61
N PRO A 595 4.68 -23.19 -0.60
CA PRO A 595 3.90 -22.42 -1.55
C PRO A 595 2.54 -21.98 -1.00
N ASP A 596 2.11 -20.74 -1.29
CA ASP A 596 0.83 -20.19 -0.82
C ASP A 596 -0.39 -21.02 -1.22
N ALA A 597 -0.32 -21.72 -2.36
CA ALA A 597 -1.38 -22.61 -2.81
C ALA A 597 -1.57 -23.81 -1.86
N ASP A 598 -0.48 -24.35 -1.32
CA ASP A 598 -0.50 -25.44 -0.35
C ASP A 598 -0.99 -24.97 1.02
N VAL A 599 -0.60 -23.76 1.45
CA VAL A 599 -1.12 -23.13 2.68
C VAL A 599 -2.64 -22.97 2.59
N ARG A 600 -3.15 -22.40 1.50
CA ARG A 600 -4.61 -22.26 1.27
C ARG A 600 -5.33 -23.60 1.21
N ARG A 601 -4.75 -24.62 0.55
CA ARG A 601 -5.34 -25.97 0.51
C ARG A 601 -5.47 -26.54 1.91
N ARG A 602 -4.38 -26.56 2.68
CA ARG A 602 -4.34 -27.12 4.05
C ARG A 602 -5.30 -26.40 4.99
N ARG A 603 -5.40 -25.08 4.88
CA ARG A 603 -6.36 -24.27 5.63
C ARG A 603 -7.80 -24.66 5.33
N ASN A 604 -8.15 -24.84 4.05
CA ASN A 604 -9.50 -25.25 3.66
C ASN A 604 -9.82 -26.68 4.14
N GLU A 605 -8.85 -27.58 4.10
CA GLU A 605 -8.99 -28.94 4.64
C GLU A 605 -9.23 -28.94 6.15
N LEU A 606 -8.48 -28.12 6.90
CA LEU A 606 -8.66 -27.96 8.34
C LEU A 606 -10.04 -27.39 8.69
N LEU A 607 -10.50 -26.37 7.97
CA LEU A 607 -11.82 -25.78 8.18
C LEU A 607 -12.96 -26.75 7.82
N ALA A 608 -12.81 -27.51 6.74
CA ALA A 608 -13.78 -28.52 6.35
C ALA A 608 -13.89 -29.62 7.42
N ALA A 609 -12.74 -30.12 7.90
CA ALA A 609 -12.67 -31.12 8.96
C ALA A 609 -13.27 -30.62 10.27
N ALA A 610 -12.96 -29.38 10.68
CA ALA A 610 -13.50 -28.79 11.90
C ALA A 610 -15.03 -28.65 11.82
N ARG A 611 -15.55 -28.13 10.70
CA ARG A 611 -17.00 -27.98 10.50
C ARG A 611 -17.73 -29.31 10.50
N GLU A 612 -17.14 -30.35 9.90
CA GLU A 612 -17.72 -31.69 9.94
C GLU A 612 -17.73 -32.27 11.36
N VAL A 613 -16.60 -32.23 12.07
CA VAL A 613 -16.49 -32.87 13.38
C VAL A 613 -17.35 -32.19 14.44
N PHE A 614 -17.49 -30.86 14.36
CA PHE A 614 -18.29 -30.08 15.30
C PHE A 614 -19.71 -29.79 14.82
N GLU A 615 -20.05 -30.20 13.59
CA GLU A 615 -21.35 -29.97 12.96
C GLU A 615 -21.79 -28.50 12.96
N VAL A 616 -20.83 -27.59 12.79
CA VAL A 616 -21.08 -26.15 12.78
C VAL A 616 -21.14 -25.57 11.37
N PRO A 617 -22.05 -24.62 11.11
CA PRO A 617 -22.10 -23.93 9.84
C PRO A 617 -20.94 -22.93 9.71
N ALA A 618 -20.64 -22.47 8.49
CA ALA A 618 -19.43 -21.68 8.22
C ALA A 618 -19.43 -20.35 8.97
N GLU A 619 -20.60 -19.76 9.18
CA GLU A 619 -20.80 -18.51 9.92
C GLU A 619 -20.42 -18.61 11.41
N GLN A 620 -20.37 -19.82 11.99
CA GLN A 620 -19.97 -20.04 13.39
C GLN A 620 -18.47 -20.34 13.54
N VAL A 621 -17.69 -20.22 12.44
CA VAL A 621 -16.24 -20.43 12.46
C VAL A 621 -15.53 -19.10 12.20
N ALA A 622 -14.85 -18.58 13.23
CA ALA A 622 -13.96 -17.45 13.12
C ALA A 622 -12.56 -17.92 12.72
N LEU A 623 -11.95 -17.29 11.72
CA LEU A 623 -10.59 -17.59 11.26
C LEU A 623 -9.69 -16.38 11.45
N LYS A 624 -8.55 -16.57 12.14
CA LYS A 624 -7.51 -15.55 12.33
C LYS A 624 -6.23 -15.97 11.64
N SER A 625 -5.80 -15.22 10.62
CA SER A 625 -4.52 -15.42 9.95
C SER A 625 -3.50 -14.34 10.34
N ARG A 626 -2.24 -14.76 10.52
CA ARG A 626 -1.10 -13.85 10.74
C ARG A 626 -0.47 -13.45 9.40
N GLU A 627 -1.24 -12.85 8.50
CA GLU A 627 -0.70 -12.23 7.29
C GLU A 627 -0.22 -10.80 7.59
N ARG A 628 0.97 -10.42 7.10
CA ARG A 628 1.42 -9.02 7.11
C ARG A 628 0.64 -8.26 6.05
N GLY A 629 -0.20 -7.31 6.47
CA GLY A 629 -0.84 -6.39 5.54
C GLY A 629 0.21 -5.54 4.80
N LYS A 630 -0.04 -5.24 3.52
CA LYS A 630 0.69 -4.19 2.78
C LYS A 630 0.35 -2.83 3.41
N GLY A 631 1.06 -2.47 4.47
CA GLY A 631 0.79 -1.27 5.26
C GLY A 631 1.46 -1.24 6.64
N GLY A 632 2.28 -2.24 6.99
CA GLY A 632 3.00 -2.25 8.27
C GLY A 632 2.19 -2.70 9.49
N SER A 633 0.90 -3.05 9.33
CA SER A 633 0.17 -3.74 10.40
C SER A 633 0.71 -5.17 10.56
N LYS A 634 1.10 -5.54 11.79
CA LYS A 634 1.62 -6.88 12.13
C LYS A 634 0.55 -8.00 12.05
N TYR A 635 -0.69 -7.67 11.69
CA TYR A 635 -1.84 -8.57 11.68
C TYR A 635 -2.74 -8.34 10.44
N GLY A 636 -3.48 -9.38 10.04
CA GLY A 636 -4.46 -9.36 8.95
C GLY A 636 -5.73 -8.56 9.28
N ARG A 637 -6.60 -8.35 8.28
CA ARG A 637 -7.88 -7.62 8.42
C ARG A 637 -8.90 -8.49 9.18
N PHE A 638 -9.47 -7.99 10.27
CA PHE A 638 -10.51 -8.68 11.04
C PHE A 638 -11.89 -8.51 10.40
N GLU A 639 -12.81 -9.44 10.66
CA GLU A 639 -14.23 -9.27 10.33
C GLU A 639 -14.83 -8.17 11.23
N GLN A 640 -15.90 -7.50 10.81
CA GLN A 640 -16.60 -6.50 11.62
C GLN A 640 -18.05 -6.93 11.80
N ARG A 641 -18.27 -7.90 12.68
CA ARG A 641 -19.61 -8.43 12.99
C ARG A 641 -20.26 -7.73 14.17
N ASN A 642 -19.47 -7.13 15.07
CA ASN A 642 -19.92 -6.58 16.34
C ASN A 642 -20.75 -7.61 17.15
N GLU A 643 -20.41 -8.90 17.02
CA GLU A 643 -21.12 -10.02 17.64
C GLU A 643 -20.36 -10.49 18.88
N PHE A 644 -20.96 -10.29 20.05
CA PHE A 644 -20.48 -10.83 21.32
C PHE A 644 -21.24 -12.10 21.68
N VAL A 645 -20.50 -13.13 22.08
CA VAL A 645 -21.03 -14.42 22.53
C VAL A 645 -20.82 -14.52 24.04
N HIS A 646 -21.86 -14.87 24.78
CA HIS A 646 -21.71 -15.14 26.22
C HIS A 646 -21.30 -16.59 26.43
N VAL A 647 -20.27 -16.79 27.24
CA VAL A 647 -19.72 -18.10 27.59
C VAL A 647 -19.61 -18.26 29.10
N ARG A 648 -19.49 -19.48 29.59
CA ARG A 648 -19.42 -19.78 31.03
C ARG A 648 -18.08 -20.39 31.42
N GLU A 649 -17.48 -19.87 32.48
CA GLU A 649 -16.27 -20.43 33.12
C GLU A 649 -16.37 -20.31 34.64
N HIS A 650 -16.16 -21.42 35.37
CA HIS A 650 -16.28 -21.50 36.84
C HIS A 650 -17.55 -20.84 37.45
N GLY A 651 -18.65 -20.86 36.70
CA GLY A 651 -19.93 -20.26 37.11
C GLY A 651 -20.11 -18.79 36.70
N ALA A 652 -19.05 -18.09 36.30
CA ALA A 652 -19.12 -16.74 35.76
C ALA A 652 -19.54 -16.74 34.28
N LEU A 653 -20.39 -15.78 33.90
CA LEU A 653 -20.70 -15.45 32.51
C LEU A 653 -19.70 -14.41 31.99
N LEU A 654 -19.11 -14.68 30.83
CA LEU A 654 -18.12 -13.80 30.20
C LEU A 654 -18.54 -13.55 28.75
N ARG A 655 -18.48 -12.32 28.27
CA ARG A 655 -18.62 -12.02 26.85
C ARG A 655 -17.27 -12.16 26.15
N VAL A 656 -17.27 -12.92 25.06
CA VAL A 656 -16.15 -13.05 24.11
C VAL A 656 -16.56 -12.48 22.76
N ASN A 657 -15.59 -12.05 21.97
CA ASN A 657 -15.80 -11.65 20.59
C ASN A 657 -14.77 -12.36 19.71
N LEU A 658 -15.28 -13.27 18.88
CA LEU A 658 -14.44 -14.18 18.10
C LEU A 658 -14.00 -13.58 16.76
N PHE A 659 -14.66 -12.53 16.27
CA PHE A 659 -14.55 -12.06 14.90
C PHE A 659 -13.78 -10.75 14.75
N ASP A 660 -13.92 -9.83 15.72
CA ASP A 660 -13.54 -8.43 15.53
C ASP A 660 -12.18 -8.04 16.12
N TYR A 661 -11.71 -8.78 17.12
CA TYR A 661 -10.45 -8.49 17.84
C TYR A 661 -9.37 -9.55 17.54
N LEU A 662 -8.11 -9.22 17.86
CA LEU A 662 -6.99 -10.17 17.77
C LEU A 662 -7.19 -11.35 18.72
N ASP A 663 -7.48 -11.04 19.98
CA ASP A 663 -7.79 -12.02 21.02
C ASP A 663 -9.29 -12.02 21.29
N THR A 664 -9.81 -13.16 21.76
CA THR A 664 -11.25 -13.39 21.89
C THR A 664 -11.89 -12.69 23.10
N GLY A 665 -11.10 -12.07 23.97
CA GLY A 665 -11.56 -11.57 25.27
C GLY A 665 -11.44 -12.57 26.42
N LEU A 666 -10.98 -13.81 26.17
CA LEU A 666 -10.78 -14.82 27.22
C LEU A 666 -9.60 -15.76 26.87
N PHE A 667 -8.53 -15.69 27.66
CA PHE A 667 -7.38 -16.60 27.56
C PHE A 667 -7.68 -17.93 28.25
N LEU A 668 -7.92 -18.98 27.46
CA LEU A 668 -8.35 -20.30 27.95
C LEU A 668 -7.25 -21.04 28.73
N ASP A 669 -5.98 -20.75 28.48
CA ASP A 669 -4.82 -21.36 29.12
C ASP A 669 -4.69 -21.02 30.62
N HIS A 670 -5.15 -19.86 31.05
CA HIS A 670 -5.12 -19.44 32.46
C HIS A 670 -6.33 -19.92 33.28
N ARG A 671 -7.23 -20.73 32.71
CA ARG A 671 -8.45 -21.18 33.38
C ARG A 671 -8.19 -21.76 34.77
N PRO A 672 -7.29 -22.74 34.98
CA PRO A 672 -7.06 -23.28 36.32
C PRO A 672 -6.57 -22.24 37.34
N LEU A 673 -5.76 -21.27 36.89
CA LEU A 673 -5.26 -20.21 37.75
C LEU A 673 -6.39 -19.27 38.18
N ARG A 674 -7.30 -18.89 37.26
CA ARG A 674 -8.49 -18.10 37.60
C ARG A 674 -9.37 -18.79 38.63
N GLY A 675 -9.66 -20.09 38.44
CA GLY A 675 -10.44 -20.88 39.40
C GLY A 675 -9.77 -20.98 40.78
N MET A 676 -8.45 -21.17 40.83
CA MET A 676 -7.67 -21.19 42.08
C MET A 676 -7.75 -19.85 42.82
N MET A 677 -7.60 -18.74 42.10
CA MET A 677 -7.69 -17.39 42.66
C MET A 677 -9.10 -17.07 43.16
N ALA A 678 -10.13 -17.40 42.38
CA ALA A 678 -11.52 -17.18 42.74
C ALA A 678 -11.90 -17.92 44.03
N ALA A 679 -11.47 -19.18 44.18
CA ALA A 679 -11.68 -19.95 45.40
C ALA A 679 -11.04 -19.29 46.65
N GLN A 680 -9.87 -18.67 46.48
CA GLN A 680 -9.16 -17.99 47.56
C GLN A 680 -9.68 -16.57 47.84
N ALA A 681 -10.32 -15.93 46.87
CA ALA A 681 -10.84 -14.57 46.98
C ALA A 681 -12.13 -14.48 47.80
N ARG A 682 -12.79 -15.60 48.13
CA ARG A 682 -14.06 -15.62 48.87
C ARG A 682 -13.96 -14.87 50.21
N GLY A 683 -14.80 -13.84 50.39
CA GLY A 683 -14.83 -12.97 51.56
C GLY A 683 -13.62 -12.05 51.70
N ARG A 684 -12.79 -11.92 50.65
CA ARG A 684 -11.50 -11.21 50.68
C ARG A 684 -11.40 -10.16 49.57
N ARG A 685 -10.43 -9.25 49.71
CA ARG A 685 -10.17 -8.17 48.74
C ARG A 685 -9.25 -8.69 47.63
N PHE A 686 -9.72 -8.60 46.40
CA PHE A 686 -9.01 -9.05 45.20
C PHE A 686 -8.47 -7.85 44.41
N LEU A 687 -7.21 -7.91 44.00
CA LEU A 687 -6.60 -6.94 43.09
C LEU A 687 -6.18 -7.65 41.80
N ASN A 688 -6.56 -7.10 40.65
CA ASN A 688 -6.21 -7.59 39.33
C ASN A 688 -5.47 -6.51 38.54
N LEU A 689 -4.19 -6.73 38.28
CA LEU A 689 -3.30 -5.82 37.56
C LEU A 689 -3.14 -6.31 36.12
N PHE A 690 -3.16 -5.38 35.16
CA PHE A 690 -3.22 -5.71 33.73
C PHE A 690 -4.46 -6.56 33.42
N CYS A 691 -5.61 -6.11 33.92
CA CYS A 691 -6.77 -6.96 34.06
C CYS A 691 -7.42 -7.38 32.73
N TYR A 692 -7.07 -6.74 31.61
CA TYR A 692 -7.68 -6.98 30.30
C TYR A 692 -9.21 -6.89 30.42
N THR A 693 -9.96 -7.85 29.88
CA THR A 693 -11.42 -7.94 29.96
C THR A 693 -11.94 -8.33 31.35
N GLY A 694 -11.06 -8.53 32.32
CA GLY A 694 -11.42 -8.72 33.73
C GLY A 694 -11.89 -10.11 34.11
N ALA A 695 -11.65 -11.14 33.30
CA ALA A 695 -12.13 -12.51 33.58
C ALA A 695 -11.81 -13.00 35.01
N ALA A 696 -10.58 -12.79 35.48
CA ALA A 696 -10.18 -13.15 36.86
C ALA A 696 -10.93 -12.33 37.93
N SER A 697 -11.18 -11.05 37.69
CA SER A 697 -11.96 -10.19 38.61
C SER A 697 -13.41 -10.63 38.69
N VAL A 698 -14.00 -10.99 37.55
CA VAL A 698 -15.40 -11.44 37.45
C VAL A 698 -15.58 -12.76 38.18
N GLU A 699 -14.68 -13.73 37.96
CA GLU A 699 -14.71 -15.00 38.70
C GLU A 699 -14.51 -14.80 40.20
N ALA A 700 -13.59 -13.93 40.63
CA ALA A 700 -13.41 -13.60 42.04
C ALA A 700 -14.68 -12.97 42.65
N ALA A 701 -15.33 -12.05 41.93
CA ALA A 701 -16.59 -11.43 42.36
C ALA A 701 -17.72 -12.47 42.48
N VAL A 702 -17.90 -13.33 41.47
CA VAL A 702 -18.91 -14.40 41.46
C VAL A 702 -18.65 -15.43 42.57
N ALA A 703 -17.40 -15.74 42.87
CA ALA A 703 -17.01 -16.60 43.99
C ALA A 703 -17.23 -15.97 45.38
N GLY A 704 -17.55 -14.67 45.43
CA GLY A 704 -17.91 -13.94 46.65
C GLY A 704 -16.78 -13.12 47.26
N ALA A 705 -15.87 -12.56 46.45
CA ALA A 705 -14.91 -11.56 46.92
C ALA A 705 -15.61 -10.37 47.61
N SER A 706 -15.02 -9.86 48.69
CA SER A 706 -15.58 -8.71 49.42
C SER A 706 -15.53 -7.43 48.59
N SER A 707 -14.47 -7.30 47.78
CA SER A 707 -14.28 -6.26 46.80
C SER A 707 -13.28 -6.71 45.74
N THR A 708 -13.37 -6.15 44.54
CA THR A 708 -12.39 -6.35 43.47
C THR A 708 -11.89 -5.00 42.97
N THR A 709 -10.58 -4.82 42.82
CA THR A 709 -10.00 -3.67 42.12
C THR A 709 -9.33 -4.17 40.86
N SER A 710 -9.73 -3.66 39.69
CA SER A 710 -9.21 -4.09 38.39
C SER A 710 -8.55 -2.90 37.70
N VAL A 711 -7.28 -3.05 37.36
CA VAL A 711 -6.43 -1.97 36.83
C VAL A 711 -5.94 -2.34 35.44
N ASP A 712 -6.20 -1.47 34.46
CA ASP A 712 -5.70 -1.60 33.09
C ASP A 712 -5.50 -0.22 32.46
N LEU A 713 -4.61 -0.11 31.48
CA LEU A 713 -4.38 1.14 30.76
C LEU A 713 -5.52 1.43 29.76
N SER A 714 -6.15 0.38 29.23
CA SER A 714 -7.16 0.44 28.17
C SER A 714 -8.56 0.69 28.72
N GLY A 715 -9.12 1.86 28.41
CA GLY A 715 -10.52 2.17 28.72
C GLY A 715 -11.51 1.21 28.04
N THR A 716 -11.17 0.69 26.85
CA THR A 716 -11.99 -0.30 26.14
C THR A 716 -12.06 -1.63 26.88
N TYR A 717 -10.93 -2.12 27.41
CA TYR A 717 -10.92 -3.37 28.17
C TYR A 717 -11.56 -3.21 29.55
N LEU A 718 -11.40 -2.05 30.18
CA LEU A 718 -12.12 -1.73 31.42
C LEU A 718 -13.63 -1.65 31.21
N GLN A 719 -14.10 -1.08 30.10
CA GLN A 719 -15.53 -1.12 29.76
C GLN A 719 -16.00 -2.57 29.55
N TRP A 720 -15.21 -3.39 28.87
CA TRP A 720 -15.52 -4.82 28.72
C TRP A 720 -15.55 -5.54 30.07
N CYS A 721 -14.62 -5.24 30.99
CA CYS A 721 -14.64 -5.73 32.36
C CYS A 721 -15.90 -5.29 33.12
N ALA A 722 -16.32 -4.03 32.96
CA ALA A 722 -17.57 -3.52 33.54
C ALA A 722 -18.78 -4.31 33.03
N ASP A 723 -18.83 -4.55 31.72
CA ASP A 723 -19.91 -5.30 31.09
C ASP A 723 -19.92 -6.76 31.57
N ASN A 724 -18.75 -7.40 31.71
CA ASN A 724 -18.64 -8.74 32.28
C ASN A 724 -19.10 -8.81 33.75
N LEU A 725 -18.77 -7.82 34.58
CA LEU A 725 -19.26 -7.75 35.96
C LEU A 725 -20.78 -7.59 35.98
N ALA A 726 -21.31 -6.68 35.15
CA ALA A 726 -22.74 -6.42 35.04
C ALA A 726 -23.54 -7.66 34.59
N LEU A 727 -23.00 -8.44 33.65
CA LEU A 727 -23.60 -9.73 33.20
C LEU A 727 -23.80 -10.72 34.35
N ASN A 728 -23.00 -10.61 35.42
CA ASN A 728 -23.09 -11.48 36.60
C ASN A 728 -23.80 -10.81 37.79
N GLY A 729 -24.46 -9.67 37.57
CA GLY A 729 -25.09 -8.90 38.64
C GLY A 729 -24.10 -8.30 39.64
N GLN A 730 -22.82 -8.19 39.26
CA GLN A 730 -21.77 -7.61 40.09
C GLN A 730 -21.55 -6.15 39.65
N GLY A 731 -21.52 -5.23 40.61
CA GLY A 731 -21.35 -3.81 40.31
C GLY A 731 -21.36 -2.91 41.55
N GLY A 732 -21.31 -1.61 41.32
CA GLY A 732 -21.26 -0.60 42.38
C GLY A 732 -19.88 -0.46 43.04
N ALA A 733 -19.83 0.29 44.15
CA ALA A 733 -18.57 0.72 44.77
C ALA A 733 -17.65 -0.41 45.28
N ARG A 734 -18.15 -1.66 45.35
CA ARG A 734 -17.37 -2.84 45.76
C ARG A 734 -16.46 -3.37 44.65
N HIS A 735 -16.75 -3.07 43.38
CA HIS A 735 -15.97 -3.55 42.23
C HIS A 735 -15.42 -2.36 41.47
N GLN A 736 -14.19 -1.97 41.83
CA GLN A 736 -13.52 -0.79 41.30
C GLN A 736 -12.81 -1.11 39.99
N LEU A 737 -12.94 -0.18 39.05
CA LEU A 737 -12.25 -0.20 37.76
C LEU A 737 -11.36 1.03 37.70
N VAL A 738 -10.08 0.83 37.44
CA VAL A 738 -9.09 1.90 37.47
C VAL A 738 -8.35 1.94 36.14
N GLN A 739 -8.50 3.06 35.43
CA GLN A 739 -7.73 3.31 34.22
C GLN A 739 -6.39 3.97 34.57
N ALA A 740 -5.33 3.17 34.66
CA ALA A 740 -4.00 3.66 35.01
C ALA A 740 -2.89 2.72 34.51
N ASP A 741 -1.66 3.24 34.45
CA ASP A 741 -0.47 2.40 34.42
C ASP A 741 -0.38 1.60 35.73
N ALA A 742 -0.31 0.27 35.63
CA ALA A 742 -0.44 -0.60 36.80
C ALA A 742 0.71 -0.43 37.79
N LEU A 743 1.94 -0.13 37.33
CA LEU A 743 3.10 0.04 38.20
C LEU A 743 3.02 1.39 38.92
N ALA A 744 2.78 2.48 38.20
CA ALA A 744 2.62 3.80 38.80
C ALA A 744 1.44 3.84 39.78
N TRP A 745 0.34 3.16 39.43
CA TRP A 745 -0.81 3.03 40.32
C TRP A 745 -0.49 2.24 41.58
N LEU A 746 0.21 1.10 41.47
CA LEU A 746 0.65 0.30 42.61
C LEU A 746 1.54 1.08 43.58
N GLU A 747 2.45 1.89 43.04
CA GLU A 747 3.37 2.72 43.83
C GLU A 747 2.62 3.82 44.60
N ALA A 748 1.54 4.37 44.03
CA ALA A 748 0.68 5.37 44.68
C ALA A 748 -0.38 4.78 45.63
N GLU A 749 -0.81 3.55 45.40
CA GLU A 749 -1.84 2.85 46.17
C GLU A 749 -1.38 2.58 47.61
N ARG A 750 -2.31 2.72 48.58
CA ARG A 750 -2.08 2.44 50.01
C ARG A 750 -2.95 1.30 50.53
N GLY A 751 -3.97 0.89 49.77
CA GLY A 751 -4.83 -0.24 50.08
C GLY A 751 -4.06 -1.56 50.17
N LEU A 752 -4.53 -2.43 51.06
CA LEU A 752 -4.03 -3.80 51.17
C LEU A 752 -5.05 -4.77 50.57
N TYR A 753 -4.53 -5.83 49.95
CA TYR A 753 -5.31 -6.83 49.25
C TYR A 753 -4.89 -8.22 49.70
N ASP A 754 -5.85 -9.14 49.79
CA ASP A 754 -5.58 -10.48 50.32
C ASP A 754 -5.22 -11.45 49.19
N VAL A 755 -5.69 -11.18 47.98
CA VAL A 755 -5.32 -11.90 46.76
C VAL A 755 -5.00 -10.89 45.67
N VAL A 756 -3.78 -10.94 45.14
CA VAL A 756 -3.33 -10.07 44.04
C VAL A 756 -3.02 -10.95 42.83
N PHE A 757 -3.50 -10.57 41.66
CA PHE A 757 -3.17 -11.17 40.38
C PHE A 757 -2.41 -10.17 39.51
N CYS A 758 -1.30 -10.61 38.92
CA CYS A 758 -0.46 -9.81 38.05
C CYS A 758 -0.03 -10.65 36.84
N ASP A 759 -0.63 -10.37 35.68
CA ASP A 759 -0.34 -11.05 34.41
C ASP A 759 0.00 -10.03 33.32
N PRO A 760 1.18 -9.40 33.39
CA PRO A 760 1.55 -8.36 32.44
C PRO A 760 1.85 -8.92 31.05
N PRO A 761 1.68 -8.10 29.99
CA PRO A 761 2.17 -8.44 28.66
C PRO A 761 3.70 -8.53 28.63
N THR A 762 4.27 -9.26 27.65
CA THR A 762 5.73 -9.39 27.49
C THR A 762 6.40 -8.02 27.23
N PHE A 763 5.81 -7.24 26.32
CA PHE A 763 6.21 -5.87 25.98
C PHE A 763 4.94 -5.04 25.85
N SER A 764 4.97 -3.80 26.35
CA SER A 764 3.91 -2.82 26.09
C SER A 764 4.51 -1.57 25.47
N ASN A 765 4.14 -1.30 24.21
CA ASN A 765 4.43 -0.05 23.53
C ASN A 765 3.14 0.77 23.55
N SER A 766 2.94 1.57 24.59
CA SER A 766 1.77 2.45 24.67
C SER A 766 2.22 3.90 24.51
N ALA A 767 1.49 4.71 23.74
CA ALA A 767 1.77 6.14 23.64
C ALA A 767 1.49 6.92 24.95
N ARG A 768 1.02 6.24 26.01
CA ARG A 768 0.58 6.81 27.28
C ARG A 768 1.41 6.36 28.50
N ALA A 769 2.46 5.57 28.29
CA ALA A 769 3.37 5.07 29.33
C ALA A 769 4.76 4.78 28.72
N ASP A 770 5.81 4.77 29.56
CA ASP A 770 7.15 4.38 29.15
C ASP A 770 7.19 2.90 28.69
N ASP A 771 8.16 2.53 27.84
CA ASP A 771 8.30 1.17 27.31
C ASP A 771 8.45 0.14 28.45
N PHE A 772 7.44 -0.73 28.63
CA PHE A 772 7.44 -1.77 29.65
C PHE A 772 8.02 -3.09 29.11
N ASP A 773 9.04 -3.62 29.76
CA ASP A 773 9.67 -4.93 29.49
C ASP A 773 9.59 -5.79 30.76
N ILE A 774 8.84 -6.89 30.70
CA ILE A 774 8.62 -7.74 31.87
C ILE A 774 9.91 -8.35 32.42
N GLN A 775 10.90 -8.66 31.58
CA GLN A 775 12.15 -9.27 32.04
C GLN A 775 13.06 -8.28 32.79
N ARG A 776 12.92 -6.98 32.50
CA ARG A 776 13.67 -5.91 33.17
C ARG A 776 12.96 -5.41 34.42
N GLU A 777 11.63 -5.30 34.37
CA GLU A 777 10.84 -4.61 35.40
C GLU A 777 10.18 -5.57 36.41
N HIS A 778 10.22 -6.91 36.23
CA HIS A 778 9.48 -7.85 37.10
C HIS A 778 9.84 -7.69 38.59
N VAL A 779 11.10 -7.42 38.93
CA VAL A 779 11.50 -7.26 40.35
C VAL A 779 10.82 -6.03 40.98
N ARG A 780 10.78 -4.90 40.26
CA ARG A 780 10.16 -3.67 40.74
C ARG A 780 8.65 -3.85 40.86
N LEU A 781 8.02 -4.42 39.84
CA LEU A 781 6.59 -4.71 39.80
C LEU A 781 6.16 -5.66 40.92
N LEU A 782 6.87 -6.78 41.09
CA LEU A 782 6.56 -7.76 42.13
C LEU A 782 6.79 -7.20 43.53
N ARG A 783 7.81 -6.35 43.72
CA ARG A 783 8.04 -5.65 45.00
C ARG A 783 6.89 -4.71 45.33
N ALA A 784 6.45 -3.90 44.36
CA ALA A 784 5.32 -3.00 44.54
C ALA A 784 4.01 -3.77 44.85
N ALA A 785 3.73 -4.84 44.10
CA ALA A 785 2.57 -5.70 44.31
C ALA A 785 2.62 -6.41 45.69
N ALA A 786 3.78 -6.96 46.08
CA ALA A 786 3.96 -7.58 47.39
C ALA A 786 3.79 -6.57 48.54
N ALA A 787 4.17 -5.30 48.35
CA ALA A 787 3.96 -4.22 49.31
C ALA A 787 2.47 -3.86 49.51
N ARG A 788 1.57 -4.35 48.64
CA ARG A 788 0.10 -4.23 48.79
C ARG A 788 -0.56 -5.50 49.34
N LEU A 789 0.18 -6.57 49.66
CA LEU A 789 -0.38 -7.75 50.30
C LEU A 789 -0.78 -7.50 51.75
N ALA A 790 -1.99 -7.91 52.14
CA ALA A 790 -2.40 -8.01 53.53
C ALA A 790 -1.63 -9.14 54.26
N GLN A 791 -1.70 -9.17 55.59
CA GLN A 791 -1.12 -10.27 56.37
C GLN A 791 -1.78 -11.61 55.97
N GLY A 792 -0.97 -12.60 55.58
CA GLY A 792 -1.46 -13.87 55.05
C GLY A 792 -2.00 -13.81 53.61
N GLY A 793 -1.83 -12.67 52.93
CA GLY A 793 -2.21 -12.50 51.53
C GLY A 793 -1.26 -13.21 50.56
N VAL A 794 -1.72 -13.39 49.33
CA VAL A 794 -0.99 -14.08 48.26
C VAL A 794 -0.98 -13.27 46.96
N LEU A 795 0.16 -13.26 46.28
CA LEU A 795 0.33 -12.70 44.95
C LEU A 795 0.53 -13.85 43.95
N TYR A 796 -0.33 -13.91 42.93
CA TYR A 796 -0.16 -14.75 41.77
C TYR A 796 0.42 -13.93 40.63
N PHE A 797 1.61 -14.31 40.19
CA PHE A 797 2.28 -13.71 39.06
C PHE A 797 2.32 -14.71 37.91
N SER A 798 1.94 -14.29 36.70
CA SER A 798 2.11 -15.11 35.50
C SER A 798 2.63 -14.28 34.34
N ASN A 799 3.22 -14.96 33.36
CA ASN A 799 3.50 -14.38 32.04
C ASN A 799 3.66 -15.48 30.99
N ASN A 800 3.57 -15.09 29.72
CA ASN A 800 3.71 -15.96 28.56
C ASN A 800 5.04 -15.76 27.80
N PHE A 801 6.00 -15.03 28.38
CA PHE A 801 7.26 -14.78 27.71
C PHE A 801 8.16 -16.03 27.75
N ARG A 802 8.29 -16.71 26.60
CA ARG A 802 9.00 -18.00 26.48
C ARG A 802 10.45 -18.02 27.00
N ARG A 803 11.11 -16.86 27.10
CA ARG A 803 12.50 -16.72 27.57
C ARG A 803 12.59 -16.13 28.98
N PHE A 804 11.46 -15.94 29.65
CA PHE A 804 11.42 -15.31 30.96
C PHE A 804 12.20 -16.11 32.01
N LYS A 805 13.05 -15.40 32.75
CA LYS A 805 13.77 -15.88 33.92
C LYS A 805 13.43 -15.00 35.11
N LEU A 806 12.87 -15.62 36.14
CA LEU A 806 12.59 -14.96 37.40
C LEU A 806 13.91 -14.71 38.16
N ASP A 807 14.08 -13.52 38.72
CA ASP A 807 15.23 -13.23 39.59
C ASP A 807 14.89 -13.63 41.03
N GLU A 808 15.09 -14.92 41.32
CA GLU A 808 14.75 -15.53 42.62
C GLU A 808 15.54 -14.89 43.77
N ASN A 809 16.79 -14.50 43.56
CA ASN A 809 17.63 -13.86 44.56
C ASN A 809 17.09 -12.48 44.97
N ALA A 810 16.71 -11.66 43.99
CA ALA A 810 16.16 -10.34 44.25
C ALA A 810 14.77 -10.40 44.91
N ILE A 811 13.96 -11.42 44.59
CA ILE A 811 12.62 -11.62 45.15
C ILE A 811 12.68 -12.17 46.58
N ALA A 812 13.63 -13.07 46.88
CA ALA A 812 13.81 -13.63 48.21
C ALA A 812 14.03 -12.56 49.30
N ALA A 813 14.46 -11.35 48.91
CA ALA A 813 14.59 -10.21 49.81
C ALA A 813 13.26 -9.66 50.35
N PHE A 814 12.11 -10.00 49.75
CA PHE A 814 10.80 -9.47 50.17
C PHE A 814 9.63 -10.46 50.07
N ALA A 815 9.78 -11.62 49.43
CA ALA A 815 8.74 -12.63 49.33
C ALA A 815 9.32 -14.05 49.20
N GLN A 816 8.61 -15.03 49.73
CA GLN A 816 8.78 -16.44 49.37
C GLN A 816 8.11 -16.70 48.03
N CYS A 817 8.77 -17.45 47.14
CA CYS A 817 8.29 -17.70 45.79
C CYS A 817 8.23 -19.21 45.49
N GLU A 818 7.09 -19.69 44.99
CA GLU A 818 6.87 -21.07 44.55
C GLU A 818 6.41 -21.03 43.08
N GLU A 819 7.12 -21.71 42.18
CA GLU A 819 6.62 -21.91 40.81
C GLU A 819 5.47 -22.93 40.81
N ILE A 820 4.31 -22.53 40.29
CA ILE A 820 3.08 -23.33 40.26
C ILE A 820 2.62 -23.70 38.84
N SER A 821 3.42 -23.39 37.82
CA SER A 821 3.10 -23.62 36.39
C SER A 821 2.49 -25.00 36.09
N PRO A 822 3.01 -26.13 36.61
CA PRO A 822 2.44 -27.46 36.31
C PRO A 822 1.01 -27.66 36.85
N ARG A 823 0.62 -26.91 37.89
CA ARG A 823 -0.72 -26.98 38.49
C ARG A 823 -1.73 -26.06 37.80
N THR A 824 -1.26 -25.21 36.87
CA THR A 824 -2.09 -24.18 36.24
C THR A 824 -2.33 -24.41 34.74
N ILE A 825 -1.91 -25.55 34.19
CA ILE A 825 -2.11 -25.94 32.79
C ILE A 825 -3.11 -27.10 32.72
N ASP A 826 -4.21 -26.88 32.00
CA ASP A 826 -5.23 -27.91 31.76
C ASP A 826 -4.81 -28.92 30.66
N PRO A 827 -5.44 -30.11 30.62
CA PRO A 827 -5.16 -31.13 29.59
C PRO A 827 -5.32 -30.67 28.14
N ASP A 828 -6.13 -29.64 27.86
CA ASP A 828 -6.31 -29.08 26.53
C ASP A 828 -5.09 -28.25 26.04
N PHE A 829 -4.16 -27.91 26.93
CA PHE A 829 -2.90 -27.20 26.63
C PHE A 829 -1.64 -28.01 26.97
N GLU A 830 -1.76 -29.30 27.35
CA GLU A 830 -0.64 -30.11 27.85
C GLU A 830 0.56 -30.23 26.88
N ARG A 831 0.30 -30.10 25.56
CA ARG A 831 1.35 -30.21 24.52
C ARG A 831 2.30 -29.03 24.54
N ASN A 832 1.84 -27.89 25.06
CA ASN A 832 2.62 -26.67 25.17
C ASN A 832 2.84 -26.34 26.64
N ALA A 833 3.72 -27.10 27.31
CA ALA A 833 4.11 -26.88 28.70
C ALA A 833 4.79 -25.50 28.97
N ARG A 834 5.02 -24.70 27.93
CA ARG A 834 5.56 -23.33 28.00
C ARG A 834 4.55 -22.29 27.51
N ILE A 835 3.26 -22.61 27.50
CA ILE A 835 2.18 -21.68 27.10
C ILE A 835 2.16 -20.45 28.02
N HIS A 836 2.25 -20.67 29.33
CA HIS A 836 2.52 -19.66 30.34
C HIS A 836 3.36 -20.26 31.48
N ARG A 837 3.94 -19.38 32.29
CA ARG A 837 4.53 -19.72 33.60
C ARG A 837 3.81 -18.95 34.68
N ALA A 838 3.66 -19.55 35.86
CA ALA A 838 2.96 -18.95 36.99
C ALA A 838 3.70 -19.22 38.30
N TRP A 839 3.72 -18.21 39.16
CA TRP A 839 4.34 -18.23 40.48
C TRP A 839 3.37 -17.76 41.54
N ARG A 840 3.48 -18.37 42.72
CA ARG A 840 2.80 -17.99 43.94
C ARG A 840 3.80 -17.31 44.87
N LEU A 841 3.52 -16.08 45.26
CA LEU A 841 4.35 -15.29 46.15
C LEU A 841 3.59 -14.97 47.45
N THR A 842 4.27 -15.14 48.58
CA THR A 842 3.78 -14.74 49.90
C THR A 842 4.84 -13.89 50.59
N ARG A 843 4.43 -12.91 51.42
CA ARG A 843 5.40 -12.11 52.18
C ARG A 843 6.30 -13.02 53.02
N ALA A 844 7.60 -12.72 52.99
CA ALA A 844 8.62 -13.43 53.75
C ALA A 844 8.48 -13.19 55.27
#